data_AF-A0A926B301-F1
#
_entry.id   AF-A0A926B301-F1
#
_cell.length_a   1.000
_cell.length_b   1.000
_cell.length_c   1.000
_cell.angle_alpha   90.00
_cell.angle_beta   90.00
_cell.angle_gamma   90.00
#
_symmetry.space_group_name_H-M   'P 1'
#
loop_
_entity.id
_entity.type
_entity.pdbx_description
1 polymer ?
#
loop_
_entity_poly.entity_id
_entity_poly.type
_entity_poly.pdbx_seq_one_letter_code
_entity_poly.pdbx_strand_id
1 'polypeptide(L)'
;MIQDNSYQAMAFMKGSSKTPYPSSQMGSIALIRQTFYDADWYGKARTAALRGTLTPPAEVNISLQALRTALDNKSVFVCETIDEHDVLRWQRIASEFSLSMIMKGSGLEYRRLPAFAATKPEMILPLTFPDAPDMRDPLSAREVELTELISWYWAADNARLLDSVGCRFAFTTDGLKDRTQFLTRVRLCVERGLDSNKALSALTTEPARMAGVSDRIGKIEKGFYANLVITTKPLFSEGCEIRTVVVAGAENTLVRPAEIDMRGHWTFTSGALPNARPIDINITGSREQLSVETRRDSIKIPTTFIVSGRRATLAFALDTLGIKGLVRTSAEIDSILVDGDLIMPDGTVTSFVMRRDSSMQALPVKPKPPIVARRPLPRIYPVGPFGLPTAPAQLNVVLKNATVWTCGPRGVLQNTDVLLRNGVIAGIGKGLTGDTTIDCTGKHITPGIIDEHSHIAISRGVNEGTHAVTTEVRIGDVVDPDDVNIYRQLAGGVTASHLLHGSANPMGGQLQFIKLRWGANAEELKVAGAVPTVKFALGENVKQANWGDRYSVRYPQTRMGVEQIMRDAFRTAREYERDLKANDPSKPVRRDIKLDALVEILNGKRNIHCHSYVQSEILMLIRLAEEFGFRVHTFTHILEGYKVAKEMAKHGSGASSFADWWAYKFEVYDAIPENPAI
;
A
#
# COMPACT_ATOMS: atom_id res chain seq x y z
N MET A 1 -26.71 -13.88 -12.88
CA MET A 1 -26.55 -12.45 -12.57
C MET A 1 -25.63 -12.35 -11.35
N ILE A 2 -24.53 -11.61 -11.44
CA ILE A 2 -23.75 -11.21 -10.25
C ILE A 2 -24.71 -10.35 -9.42
N GLN A 3 -24.81 -10.60 -8.11
CA GLN A 3 -25.73 -9.85 -7.27
C GLN A 3 -25.33 -8.38 -7.22
N ASP A 4 -26.31 -7.47 -7.30
CA ASP A 4 -26.10 -6.07 -6.92
C ASP A 4 -25.60 -6.02 -5.47
N ASN A 5 -24.69 -5.10 -5.15
CA ASN A 5 -24.09 -4.93 -3.82
C ASN A 5 -23.26 -6.15 -3.32
N SER A 6 -22.53 -6.82 -4.22
CA SER A 6 -21.66 -7.95 -3.87
C SER A 6 -20.59 -7.64 -2.81
N TYR A 7 -20.14 -6.39 -2.71
CA TYR A 7 -19.20 -5.93 -1.67
C TYR A 7 -19.28 -4.43 -1.42
N GLN A 8 -18.67 -3.97 -0.33
CA GLN A 8 -18.40 -2.56 -0.01
C GLN A 8 -16.93 -2.24 -0.26
N ALA A 9 -16.61 -1.11 -0.88
CA ALA A 9 -15.21 -0.72 -1.15
C ALA A 9 -14.73 0.30 -0.11
N MET A 10 -13.49 0.14 0.38
CA MET A 10 -12.87 1.09 1.32
C MET A 10 -11.40 1.33 0.98
N ALA A 11 -10.91 2.54 1.29
CA ALA A 11 -9.52 2.93 1.13
C ALA A 11 -9.12 3.91 2.23
N PHE A 12 -7.84 3.93 2.62
CA PHE A 12 -7.28 5.01 3.45
C PHE A 12 -6.96 6.28 2.65
N MET A 13 -7.31 6.30 1.36
CA MET A 13 -7.20 7.47 0.50
C MET A 13 -8.52 8.19 0.43
N LYS A 14 -8.45 9.52 0.48
CA LYS A 14 -9.60 10.41 0.31
C LYS A 14 -10.20 10.42 -1.11
N GLY A 15 -9.47 9.91 -2.10
CA GLY A 15 -9.91 9.86 -3.49
C GLY A 15 -10.20 11.26 -4.05
N SER A 16 -11.34 11.41 -4.71
CA SER A 16 -11.75 12.66 -5.39
C SER A 16 -12.53 13.64 -4.50
N SER A 17 -12.66 13.37 -3.19
CA SER A 17 -13.41 14.26 -2.30
C SER A 17 -12.79 15.66 -2.24
N LYS A 18 -13.66 16.68 -2.36
CA LYS A 18 -13.28 18.10 -2.21
C LYS A 18 -13.32 18.61 -0.76
N THR A 19 -13.85 17.82 0.18
CA THR A 19 -13.85 18.19 1.61
C THR A 19 -12.44 18.37 2.10
N PRO A 20 -12.09 19.32 2.99
CA PRO A 20 -10.71 19.41 3.50
C PRO A 20 -10.28 18.14 4.27
N TYR A 21 -11.11 17.67 5.20
CA TYR A 21 -10.86 16.46 5.99
C TYR A 21 -11.23 15.18 5.22
N PRO A 22 -10.46 14.09 5.37
CA PRO A 22 -9.17 14.02 6.06
C PRO A 22 -8.00 14.50 5.19
N SER A 23 -6.89 14.91 5.80
CA SER A 23 -5.63 15.25 5.11
C SER A 23 -4.47 14.29 5.44
N SER A 24 -4.66 13.42 6.43
CA SER A 24 -3.68 12.44 6.90
C SER A 24 -4.23 11.01 6.84
N GLN A 25 -3.33 10.03 6.89
CA GLN A 25 -3.73 8.63 6.97
C GLN A 25 -4.49 8.32 8.27
N MET A 26 -4.03 8.85 9.41
CA MET A 26 -4.72 8.68 10.70
C MET A 26 -6.08 9.38 10.73
N GLY A 27 -6.24 10.52 10.05
CA GLY A 27 -7.54 11.16 9.83
C GLY A 27 -8.49 10.27 9.03
N SER A 28 -7.97 9.61 7.97
CA SER A 28 -8.76 8.65 7.18
C SER A 28 -9.22 7.46 8.03
N ILE A 29 -8.32 6.90 8.85
CA ILE A 29 -8.65 5.81 9.78
C ILE A 29 -9.69 6.27 10.82
N ALA A 30 -9.54 7.46 11.39
CA ALA A 30 -10.48 8.01 12.36
C ALA A 30 -11.87 8.25 11.75
N LEU A 31 -11.93 8.80 10.52
CA LEU A 31 -13.18 8.96 9.78
C LEU A 31 -13.88 7.63 9.55
N ILE A 32 -13.15 6.60 9.11
CA ILE A 32 -13.71 5.26 8.89
C ILE A 32 -14.28 4.71 10.20
N ARG A 33 -13.51 4.76 11.30
CA ARG A 33 -13.98 4.31 12.61
C ARG A 33 -15.23 5.06 13.07
N GLN A 34 -15.22 6.40 13.00
CA GLN A 34 -16.35 7.22 13.37
C GLN A 34 -17.58 6.89 12.52
N THR A 35 -17.41 6.65 11.22
CA THR A 35 -18.50 6.28 10.32
C THR A 35 -19.15 4.95 10.70
N PHE A 36 -18.37 3.96 11.15
CA PHE A 36 -18.92 2.69 11.67
C PHE A 36 -19.69 2.89 12.98
N TYR A 37 -19.17 3.69 13.92
CA TYR A 37 -19.90 4.06 15.13
C TYR A 37 -21.19 4.83 14.82
N ASP A 38 -21.16 5.70 13.81
CA ASP A 38 -22.33 6.45 13.35
C ASP A 38 -23.39 5.54 12.74
N ALA A 39 -22.99 4.53 11.96
CA ALA A 39 -23.93 3.56 11.40
C ALA A 39 -24.58 2.68 12.49
N ASP A 40 -23.83 2.31 13.54
CA ASP A 40 -24.38 1.59 14.68
C ASP A 40 -25.37 2.45 15.47
N TRP A 41 -24.98 3.69 15.80
CA TRP A 41 -25.89 4.66 16.42
C TRP A 41 -27.15 4.88 15.59
N TYR A 42 -27.00 5.04 14.27
CA TYR A 42 -28.10 5.29 13.36
C TYR A 42 -29.13 4.15 13.37
N GLY A 43 -28.66 2.89 13.35
CA GLY A 43 -29.53 1.71 13.49
C GLY A 43 -30.32 1.71 14.79
N LYS A 44 -29.67 2.05 15.91
CA LYS A 44 -30.32 2.16 17.23
C LYS A 44 -31.35 3.29 17.27
N ALA A 45 -30.98 4.46 16.75
CA ALA A 45 -31.86 5.64 16.69
C ALA A 45 -33.12 5.38 15.86
N ARG A 46 -32.99 4.72 14.70
CA ARG A 46 -34.15 4.30 13.90
C ARG A 46 -35.02 3.28 14.63
N THR A 47 -34.41 2.32 15.32
CA THR A 47 -35.16 1.33 16.12
C THR A 47 -35.94 2.00 17.25
N ALA A 48 -35.34 2.97 17.94
CA ALA A 48 -36.00 3.77 18.97
C ALA A 48 -37.16 4.62 18.40
N ALA A 49 -36.95 5.25 17.25
CA ALA A 49 -38.00 6.01 16.56
C ALA A 49 -39.18 5.12 16.13
N LEU A 50 -38.92 3.92 15.58
CA LEU A 50 -39.96 2.95 15.23
C LEU A 50 -40.76 2.46 16.44
N ARG A 51 -40.14 2.45 17.63
CA ARG A 51 -40.80 2.15 18.91
C ARG A 51 -41.50 3.35 19.55
N GLY A 52 -41.42 4.54 18.95
CA GLY A 52 -42.00 5.78 19.46
C GLY A 52 -41.26 6.37 20.67
N THR A 53 -40.05 5.92 20.97
CA THR A 53 -39.29 6.39 22.14
C THR A 53 -38.36 7.57 21.84
N LEU A 54 -38.02 7.80 20.57
CA LEU A 54 -37.16 8.93 20.15
C LEU A 54 -37.97 9.99 19.40
N THR A 55 -38.06 11.19 19.98
CA THR A 55 -38.80 12.34 19.41
C THR A 55 -37.97 13.63 19.47
N PRO A 56 -37.73 14.32 18.33
CA PRO A 56 -38.07 13.90 16.97
C PRO A 56 -37.22 12.68 16.53
N PRO A 57 -37.68 11.90 15.52
CA PRO A 57 -36.88 10.83 14.97
C PRO A 57 -35.56 11.36 14.38
N ALA A 58 -34.53 10.50 14.36
CA ALA A 58 -33.28 10.84 13.69
C ALA A 58 -33.52 11.13 12.20
N GLU A 59 -32.82 12.14 11.68
CA GLU A 59 -32.89 12.52 10.27
C GLU A 59 -32.52 11.34 9.35
N VAL A 60 -33.18 11.23 8.20
CA VAL A 60 -32.88 10.15 7.25
C VAL A 60 -31.50 10.35 6.65
N ASN A 61 -30.61 9.36 6.81
CA ASN A 61 -29.29 9.35 6.22
C ASN A 61 -29.10 8.05 5.41
N ILE A 62 -29.20 8.16 4.09
CA ILE A 62 -29.14 7.02 3.17
C ILE A 62 -27.77 6.30 3.21
N SER A 63 -26.69 7.02 3.47
CA SER A 63 -25.34 6.46 3.51
C SER A 63 -25.13 5.60 4.77
N LEU A 64 -25.55 6.10 5.93
CA LEU A 64 -25.52 5.33 7.18
C LEU A 64 -26.48 4.14 7.14
N GLN A 65 -27.64 4.29 6.47
CA GLN A 65 -28.57 3.18 6.25
C GLN A 65 -27.96 2.08 5.38
N ALA A 66 -27.29 2.44 4.28
CA ALA A 66 -26.64 1.49 3.39
C ALA A 66 -25.51 0.75 4.12
N LEU A 67 -24.67 1.48 4.88
CA LEU A 67 -23.61 0.88 5.68
C LEU A 67 -24.17 -0.03 6.78
N ARG A 68 -25.22 0.39 7.49
CA ARG A 68 -25.88 -0.45 8.50
C ARG A 68 -26.42 -1.74 7.89
N THR A 69 -27.06 -1.66 6.72
CA THR A 69 -27.54 -2.84 5.98
C THR A 69 -26.38 -3.77 5.63
N ALA A 70 -25.24 -3.24 5.19
CA ALA A 70 -24.05 -4.03 4.88
C ALA A 70 -23.49 -4.74 6.13
N LEU A 71 -23.47 -4.06 7.28
CA LEU A 71 -23.06 -4.64 8.56
C LEU A 71 -24.00 -5.77 9.00
N ASP A 72 -25.32 -5.54 8.92
CA ASP A 72 -26.34 -6.53 9.30
C ASP A 72 -26.28 -7.80 8.41
N ASN A 73 -26.06 -7.60 7.11
CA ASN A 73 -25.92 -8.69 6.14
C ASN A 73 -24.54 -9.36 6.18
N LYS A 74 -23.59 -8.86 7.00
CA LYS A 74 -22.19 -9.29 7.01
C LYS A 74 -21.57 -9.28 5.61
N SER A 75 -21.89 -8.24 4.83
CA SER A 75 -21.34 -8.04 3.50
C SER A 75 -19.81 -8.01 3.54
N VAL A 76 -19.18 -8.47 2.46
CA VAL A 76 -17.72 -8.42 2.32
C VAL A 76 -17.28 -6.99 2.03
N PHE A 77 -16.17 -6.58 2.65
CA PHE A 77 -15.50 -5.31 2.40
C PHE A 77 -14.20 -5.53 1.63
N VAL A 78 -14.06 -4.91 0.46
CA VAL A 78 -12.79 -4.90 -0.31
C VAL A 78 -12.02 -3.65 0.08
N CYS A 79 -10.85 -3.84 0.69
CA CYS A 79 -10.05 -2.78 1.30
C CYS A 79 -8.77 -2.56 0.50
N GLU A 80 -8.60 -1.36 -0.03
CA GLU A 80 -7.41 -0.98 -0.78
C GLU A 80 -6.22 -0.70 0.15
N THR A 81 -5.05 -1.17 -0.27
CA THR A 81 -3.78 -0.98 0.42
C THR A 81 -2.81 -0.25 -0.49
N ILE A 82 -2.07 0.71 0.05
CA ILE A 82 -1.00 1.40 -0.67
C ILE A 82 0.35 0.76 -0.34
N ASP A 83 0.51 0.23 0.87
CA ASP A 83 1.68 -0.55 1.30
C ASP A 83 1.25 -1.80 2.08
N GLU A 84 2.21 -2.63 2.44
CA GLU A 84 1.99 -3.85 3.22
C GLU A 84 1.52 -3.59 4.67
N HIS A 85 1.78 -2.40 5.22
CA HIS A 85 1.37 -2.03 6.58
C HIS A 85 -0.14 -1.77 6.65
N ASP A 86 -0.73 -1.30 5.55
CA ASP A 86 -2.17 -1.07 5.43
C ASP A 86 -2.99 -2.36 5.66
N VAL A 87 -2.46 -3.54 5.32
CA VAL A 87 -3.13 -4.81 5.62
C VAL A 87 -3.32 -5.00 7.13
N LEU A 88 -2.28 -4.73 7.93
CA LEU A 88 -2.36 -4.84 9.39
C LEU A 88 -3.29 -3.76 9.98
N ARG A 89 -3.29 -2.55 9.41
CA ARG A 89 -4.21 -1.47 9.79
C ARG A 89 -5.66 -1.87 9.54
N TRP A 90 -5.97 -2.43 8.37
CA TRP A 90 -7.31 -2.93 8.04
C TRP A 90 -7.73 -4.09 8.92
N GLN A 91 -6.85 -5.04 9.23
CA GLN A 91 -7.14 -6.15 10.14
C GLN A 91 -7.53 -5.68 11.55
N ARG A 92 -6.94 -4.58 12.04
CA ARG A 92 -7.37 -3.98 13.31
C ARG A 92 -8.79 -3.43 13.24
N ILE A 93 -9.13 -2.72 12.16
CA ILE A 93 -10.50 -2.24 11.92
C ILE A 93 -11.47 -3.43 11.77
N ALA A 94 -11.07 -4.47 11.06
CA ALA A 94 -11.84 -5.70 10.91
C ALA A 94 -12.12 -6.36 12.25
N SER A 95 -11.11 -6.42 13.14
CA SER A 95 -11.26 -6.96 14.48
C SER A 95 -12.15 -6.10 15.36
N GLU A 96 -12.01 -4.77 15.29
CA GLU A 96 -12.79 -3.81 16.08
C GLU A 96 -14.29 -3.87 15.75
N PHE A 97 -14.64 -4.03 14.47
CA PHE A 97 -16.04 -4.02 14.01
C PHE A 97 -16.54 -5.39 13.53
N SER A 98 -15.77 -6.47 13.74
CA SER A 98 -16.09 -7.84 13.30
C SER A 98 -16.42 -7.96 11.80
N LEU A 99 -15.61 -7.35 10.95
CA LEU A 99 -15.85 -7.25 9.50
C LEU A 99 -15.19 -8.40 8.72
N SER A 100 -15.85 -8.85 7.66
CA SER A 100 -15.26 -9.72 6.65
C SER A 100 -14.57 -8.88 5.59
N MET A 101 -13.24 -8.97 5.49
CA MET A 101 -12.44 -8.16 4.57
C MET A 101 -11.65 -9.00 3.56
N ILE A 102 -11.57 -8.48 2.33
CA ILE A 102 -10.61 -8.89 1.30
C ILE A 102 -9.70 -7.70 1.04
N MET A 103 -8.39 -7.92 1.05
CA MET A 103 -7.40 -6.86 0.85
C MET A 103 -7.04 -6.78 -0.63
N LYS A 104 -7.23 -5.62 -1.26
CA LYS A 104 -6.62 -5.31 -2.55
C LYS A 104 -5.17 -4.89 -2.29
N GLY A 105 -4.24 -5.77 -2.65
CA GLY A 105 -2.82 -5.65 -2.37
C GLY A 105 -2.14 -4.49 -3.12
N SER A 106 -0.99 -4.09 -2.59
CA SER A 106 -0.09 -3.09 -3.18
C SER A 106 0.98 -3.70 -4.09
N GLY A 107 1.22 -5.01 -3.97
CA GLY A 107 2.34 -5.70 -4.64
C GLY A 107 3.63 -5.72 -3.82
N LEU A 108 3.60 -5.20 -2.59
CA LEU A 108 4.73 -5.12 -1.66
C LEU A 108 4.63 -6.08 -0.47
N GLU A 109 3.65 -6.98 -0.47
CA GLU A 109 3.33 -7.85 0.67
C GLU A 109 4.50 -8.74 1.12
N TYR A 110 5.38 -9.11 0.19
CA TYR A 110 6.61 -9.86 0.50
C TYR A 110 7.49 -9.18 1.57
N ARG A 111 7.37 -7.86 1.76
CA ARG A 111 8.11 -7.10 2.77
C ARG A 111 7.68 -7.42 4.21
N ARG A 112 6.57 -8.14 4.40
CA ARG A 112 6.06 -8.51 5.73
C ARG A 112 5.53 -9.94 5.83
N LEU A 113 6.12 -10.89 5.10
CA LEU A 113 5.68 -12.30 5.10
C LEU A 113 5.41 -12.90 6.49
N PRO A 114 6.19 -12.64 7.56
CA PRO A 114 5.87 -13.17 8.89
C PRO A 114 4.49 -12.75 9.41
N ALA A 115 4.07 -11.49 9.21
CA ALA A 115 2.75 -11.04 9.64
C ALA A 115 1.62 -11.61 8.77
N PHE A 116 1.89 -11.82 7.48
CA PHE A 116 0.97 -12.48 6.55
C PHE A 116 0.82 -13.97 6.86
N ALA A 117 1.89 -14.64 7.30
CA ALA A 117 1.84 -16.02 7.76
C ALA A 117 0.95 -16.18 9.00
N ALA A 118 1.00 -15.21 9.91
CA ALA A 118 0.20 -15.21 11.14
C ALA A 118 -1.30 -14.96 10.88
N THR A 119 -1.63 -14.11 9.91
CA THR A 119 -3.01 -13.63 9.72
C THR A 119 -3.71 -14.19 8.48
N LYS A 120 -2.95 -14.66 7.49
CA LYS A 120 -3.39 -15.25 6.22
C LYS A 120 -4.54 -14.47 5.56
N PRO A 121 -4.37 -13.16 5.31
CA PRO A 121 -5.42 -12.34 4.71
C PRO A 121 -5.83 -12.88 3.34
N GLU A 122 -7.09 -12.67 2.98
CA GLU A 122 -7.57 -12.89 1.62
C GLU A 122 -7.14 -11.72 0.74
N MET A 123 -6.47 -11.99 -0.38
CA MET A 123 -5.83 -10.95 -1.19
C MET A 123 -6.36 -10.89 -2.63
N ILE A 124 -6.47 -9.69 -3.18
CA ILE A 124 -6.56 -9.43 -4.62
C ILE A 124 -5.23 -8.77 -5.02
N LEU A 125 -4.39 -9.50 -5.75
CA LEU A 125 -3.03 -9.05 -6.08
C LEU A 125 -2.99 -8.34 -7.43
N PRO A 126 -2.41 -7.12 -7.48
CA PRO A 126 -2.12 -6.45 -8.74
C PRO A 126 -0.97 -7.14 -9.46
N LEU A 127 -0.96 -7.01 -10.79
CA LEU A 127 0.13 -7.50 -11.66
C LEU A 127 0.97 -6.34 -12.22
N THR A 128 0.91 -5.19 -11.56
CA THR A 128 1.68 -3.99 -11.90
C THR A 128 3.10 -4.13 -11.36
N PHE A 129 3.98 -4.73 -12.16
CA PHE A 129 5.39 -4.86 -11.80
C PHE A 129 6.17 -3.61 -12.25
N PRO A 130 7.10 -3.09 -11.43
CA PRO A 130 7.94 -1.96 -11.82
C PRO A 130 8.89 -2.37 -12.97
N ASP A 131 9.31 -1.38 -13.75
CA ASP A 131 10.33 -1.56 -14.78
C ASP A 131 11.71 -1.78 -14.14
N ALA A 132 12.66 -2.30 -14.93
CA ALA A 132 14.04 -2.47 -14.46
C ALA A 132 14.66 -1.08 -14.24
N PRO A 133 15.25 -0.80 -13.05
CA PRO A 133 15.97 0.45 -12.81
C PRO A 133 17.12 0.63 -13.79
N ASP A 134 17.40 1.87 -14.18
CA ASP A 134 18.50 2.17 -15.10
C ASP A 134 19.85 2.15 -14.37
N MET A 135 20.68 1.17 -14.70
CA MET A 135 22.03 1.00 -14.13
C MET A 135 23.11 0.96 -15.22
N ARG A 136 22.83 1.54 -16.40
CA ARG A 136 23.75 1.44 -17.55
C ARG A 136 25.05 2.22 -17.35
N ASP A 137 25.03 3.32 -16.59
CA ASP A 137 26.21 4.08 -16.24
C ASP A 137 26.43 4.17 -14.71
N PRO A 138 27.65 4.48 -14.26
CA PRO A 138 27.99 4.49 -12.84
C PRO A 138 27.28 5.56 -12.00
N LEU A 139 26.81 6.67 -12.59
CA LEU A 139 26.11 7.73 -11.85
C LEU A 139 24.67 7.31 -11.61
N SER A 140 23.95 6.90 -12.65
CA SER A 140 22.58 6.37 -12.48
C SER A 140 22.56 5.16 -11.53
N ALA A 141 23.55 4.28 -11.61
CA ALA A 141 23.65 3.15 -10.69
C ALA A 141 23.83 3.54 -9.20
N ARG A 142 24.35 4.74 -8.90
CA ARG A 142 24.48 5.25 -7.51
C ARG A 142 23.19 5.87 -6.97
N GLU A 143 22.29 6.29 -7.85
CA GLU A 143 21.00 6.88 -7.48
C GLU A 143 19.92 5.82 -7.27
N VAL A 144 20.11 4.61 -7.77
CA VAL A 144 19.18 3.50 -7.57
C VAL A 144 19.30 2.95 -6.15
N GLU A 145 18.22 3.08 -5.39
CA GLU A 145 18.13 2.56 -4.02
C GLU A 145 18.06 1.02 -3.99
N LEU A 146 18.65 0.40 -2.96
CA LEU A 146 18.59 -1.06 -2.79
C LEU A 146 17.15 -1.57 -2.70
N THR A 147 16.25 -0.80 -2.09
CA THR A 147 14.82 -1.13 -1.98
C THR A 147 14.12 -1.16 -3.33
N GLU A 148 14.54 -0.32 -4.28
CA GLU A 148 14.02 -0.29 -5.64
C GLU A 148 14.43 -1.56 -6.41
N LEU A 149 15.72 -1.93 -6.32
CA LEU A 149 16.23 -3.17 -6.91
C LEU A 149 15.54 -4.41 -6.36
N ILE A 150 15.34 -4.48 -5.04
CA ILE A 150 14.62 -5.58 -4.40
C ILE A 150 13.16 -5.61 -4.87
N SER A 151 12.52 -4.45 -5.01
CA SER A 151 11.13 -4.36 -5.45
C SER A 151 10.95 -4.84 -6.88
N TRP A 152 11.80 -4.37 -7.80
CA TRP A 152 11.85 -4.90 -9.16
C TRP A 152 12.14 -6.40 -9.18
N TYR A 153 13.10 -6.83 -8.37
CA TYR A 153 13.47 -8.22 -8.30
C TYR A 153 12.30 -9.08 -7.82
N TRP A 154 11.61 -8.76 -6.72
CA TRP A 154 10.57 -9.62 -6.12
C TRP A 154 9.13 -9.37 -6.59
N ALA A 155 8.83 -8.33 -7.37
CA ALA A 155 7.45 -8.00 -7.75
C ALA A 155 6.66 -9.21 -8.32
N ALA A 156 7.24 -9.95 -9.27
CA ALA A 156 6.62 -11.14 -9.85
C ALA A 156 6.76 -12.42 -8.99
N ASP A 157 7.58 -12.38 -7.92
CA ASP A 157 7.65 -13.45 -6.92
C ASP A 157 6.60 -13.29 -5.82
N ASN A 158 5.98 -12.11 -5.69
CA ASN A 158 5.11 -11.76 -4.57
C ASN A 158 4.00 -12.81 -4.35
N ALA A 159 3.33 -13.25 -5.42
CA ALA A 159 2.30 -14.28 -5.36
C ALA A 159 2.84 -15.63 -4.82
N ARG A 160 4.01 -16.07 -5.29
CA ARG A 160 4.66 -17.31 -4.80
C ARG A 160 5.10 -17.17 -3.34
N LEU A 161 5.60 -15.99 -2.95
CA LEU A 161 6.03 -15.71 -1.59
C LEU A 161 4.84 -15.72 -0.62
N LEU A 162 3.70 -15.16 -1.02
CA LEU A 162 2.45 -15.25 -0.29
C LEU A 162 1.90 -16.68 -0.21
N ASP A 163 1.94 -17.44 -1.31
CA ASP A 163 1.57 -18.86 -1.31
C ASP A 163 2.44 -19.66 -0.33
N SER A 164 3.74 -19.36 -0.25
CA SER A 164 4.67 -20.03 0.67
C SER A 164 4.34 -19.86 2.16
N VAL A 165 3.51 -18.86 2.51
CA VAL A 165 3.01 -18.63 3.88
C VAL A 165 1.50 -18.95 4.02
N GLY A 166 0.89 -19.52 2.98
CA GLY A 166 -0.49 -20.00 2.98
C GLY A 166 -1.55 -18.91 2.75
N CYS A 167 -1.17 -17.74 2.22
CA CYS A 167 -2.14 -16.72 1.82
C CYS A 167 -2.90 -17.15 0.56
N ARG A 168 -4.21 -16.91 0.55
CA ARG A 168 -5.06 -17.10 -0.64
C ARG A 168 -5.16 -15.81 -1.42
N PHE A 169 -5.11 -15.89 -2.74
CA PHE A 169 -5.20 -14.72 -3.58
C PHE A 169 -5.90 -14.96 -4.91
N ALA A 170 -6.46 -13.88 -5.45
CA ALA A 170 -6.87 -13.76 -6.85
C ALA A 170 -6.03 -12.68 -7.54
N PHE A 171 -5.96 -12.69 -8.88
CA PHE A 171 -5.29 -11.63 -9.65
C PHE A 171 -6.28 -10.60 -10.17
N THR A 172 -5.84 -9.35 -10.33
CA THR A 172 -6.63 -8.26 -10.93
C THR A 172 -5.94 -7.62 -12.12
N THR A 173 -6.74 -7.12 -13.06
CA THR A 173 -6.28 -6.27 -14.18
C THR A 173 -6.13 -4.81 -13.78
N ASP A 174 -6.65 -4.43 -12.61
CA ASP A 174 -6.56 -3.07 -12.09
C ASP A 174 -5.10 -2.65 -11.88
N GLY A 175 -4.79 -1.39 -12.20
CA GLY A 175 -3.43 -0.85 -12.19
C GLY A 175 -2.58 -1.15 -13.44
N LEU A 176 -2.98 -2.07 -14.31
CA LEU A 176 -2.28 -2.30 -15.58
C LEU A 176 -2.59 -1.16 -16.57
N LYS A 177 -1.54 -0.55 -17.13
CA LYS A 177 -1.67 0.42 -18.23
C LYS A 177 -2.25 -0.22 -19.50
N ASP A 178 -1.91 -1.48 -19.74
CA ASP A 178 -2.37 -2.29 -20.86
C ASP A 178 -2.90 -3.63 -20.36
N ARG A 179 -4.22 -3.84 -20.48
CA ARG A 179 -4.91 -5.04 -20.00
C ARG A 179 -4.53 -6.29 -20.79
N THR A 180 -4.00 -6.17 -22.01
CA THR A 180 -3.54 -7.32 -22.79
C THR A 180 -2.33 -8.01 -22.16
N GLN A 181 -1.59 -7.31 -21.29
CA GLN A 181 -0.44 -7.86 -20.57
C GLN A 181 -0.83 -8.83 -19.44
N PHE A 182 -2.10 -8.89 -19.04
CA PHE A 182 -2.54 -9.65 -17.86
C PHE A 182 -2.04 -11.10 -17.86
N LEU A 183 -2.33 -11.86 -18.91
CA LEU A 183 -1.91 -13.27 -18.99
C LEU A 183 -0.39 -13.40 -19.07
N THR A 184 0.30 -12.49 -19.74
CA THR A 184 1.77 -12.44 -19.81
C THR A 184 2.39 -12.22 -18.43
N ARG A 185 1.80 -11.37 -17.59
CA ARG A 185 2.28 -11.13 -16.21
C ARG A 185 2.00 -12.32 -15.28
N VAL A 186 0.86 -13.01 -15.44
CA VAL A 186 0.61 -14.27 -14.71
C VAL A 186 1.60 -15.36 -15.13
N ARG A 187 1.86 -15.50 -16.44
CA ARG A 187 2.89 -16.41 -16.96
C ARG A 187 4.27 -16.12 -16.36
N LEU A 188 4.63 -14.85 -16.24
CA LEU A 188 5.88 -14.46 -15.58
C LEU A 188 5.92 -14.89 -14.10
N CYS A 189 4.80 -14.84 -13.36
CA CYS A 189 4.75 -15.36 -11.99
C CYS A 189 5.03 -16.88 -11.95
N VAL A 190 4.44 -17.64 -12.89
CA VAL A 190 4.64 -19.09 -13.01
C VAL A 190 6.06 -19.44 -13.43
N GLU A 191 6.62 -18.71 -14.40
CA GLU A 191 8.03 -18.81 -14.79
C GLU A 191 8.97 -18.56 -13.61
N ARG A 192 8.55 -17.68 -12.69
CA ARG A 192 9.26 -17.34 -11.46
C ARG A 192 8.90 -18.24 -10.27
N GLY A 193 8.27 -19.38 -10.56
CA GLY A 193 8.10 -20.50 -9.63
C GLY A 193 6.76 -20.52 -8.89
N LEU A 194 5.78 -19.68 -9.24
CA LEU A 194 4.42 -19.88 -8.76
C LEU A 194 3.87 -21.19 -9.36
N ASP A 195 3.32 -22.06 -8.52
CA ASP A 195 2.71 -23.29 -9.00
C ASP A 195 1.57 -23.01 -10.01
N SER A 196 1.53 -23.77 -11.11
CA SER A 196 0.56 -23.55 -12.18
C SER A 196 -0.88 -23.79 -11.73
N ASN A 197 -1.13 -24.72 -10.81
CA ASN A 197 -2.47 -24.94 -10.28
C ASN A 197 -2.89 -23.79 -9.37
N LYS A 198 -1.96 -23.23 -8.59
CA LYS A 198 -2.22 -22.00 -7.81
C LYS A 198 -2.52 -20.81 -8.70
N ALA A 199 -1.75 -20.60 -9.76
CA ALA A 199 -2.03 -19.56 -10.74
C ALA A 199 -3.42 -19.76 -11.39
N LEU A 200 -3.81 -20.99 -11.75
CA LEU A 200 -5.12 -21.28 -12.31
C LEU A 200 -6.24 -21.02 -11.31
N SER A 201 -6.08 -21.45 -10.05
CA SER A 201 -7.02 -21.20 -8.96
C SER A 201 -7.24 -19.70 -8.73
N ALA A 202 -6.17 -18.89 -8.77
CA ALA A 202 -6.22 -17.44 -8.62
C ALA A 202 -6.96 -16.72 -9.78
N LEU A 203 -7.17 -17.40 -10.91
CA LEU A 203 -7.96 -16.93 -12.04
C LEU A 203 -9.38 -17.49 -12.09
N THR A 204 -9.69 -18.51 -11.27
CA THR A 204 -10.94 -19.29 -11.39
C THR A 204 -11.65 -19.45 -10.05
N THR A 205 -11.24 -20.43 -9.23
CA THR A 205 -11.94 -20.79 -7.99
C THR A 205 -11.84 -19.74 -6.89
N GLU A 206 -10.70 -19.06 -6.73
CA GLU A 206 -10.55 -18.00 -5.72
C GLU A 206 -11.42 -16.77 -6.01
N PRO A 207 -11.38 -16.15 -7.21
CA PRO A 207 -12.26 -15.02 -7.49
C PRO A 207 -13.76 -15.41 -7.46
N ALA A 208 -14.12 -16.63 -7.89
CA ALA A 208 -15.50 -17.11 -7.78
C ALA A 208 -15.97 -17.23 -6.31
N ARG A 209 -15.09 -17.71 -5.42
CA ARG A 209 -15.34 -17.79 -3.98
C ARG A 209 -15.47 -16.39 -3.37
N MET A 210 -14.54 -15.49 -3.67
CA MET A 210 -14.54 -14.10 -3.18
C MET A 210 -15.81 -13.34 -3.60
N ALA A 211 -16.31 -13.61 -4.82
CA ALA A 211 -17.54 -13.01 -5.34
C ALA A 211 -18.83 -13.75 -4.92
N GLY A 212 -18.74 -14.82 -4.12
CA GLY A 212 -19.91 -15.57 -3.64
C GLY A 212 -20.67 -16.35 -4.73
N VAL A 213 -19.99 -16.77 -5.80
CA VAL A 213 -20.58 -17.45 -6.97
C VAL A 213 -19.90 -18.79 -7.30
N SER A 214 -19.21 -19.37 -6.32
CA SER A 214 -18.49 -20.64 -6.45
C SER A 214 -19.39 -21.86 -6.66
N ASP A 215 -20.71 -21.71 -6.51
CA ASP A 215 -21.75 -22.69 -6.81
C ASP A 215 -22.09 -22.76 -8.31
N ARG A 216 -21.62 -21.79 -9.12
CA ARG A 216 -22.03 -21.65 -10.54
C ARG A 216 -20.87 -21.50 -11.51
N ILE A 217 -19.74 -20.94 -11.07
CA ILE A 217 -18.58 -20.67 -11.93
C ILE A 217 -17.25 -21.02 -11.23
N GLY A 218 -16.16 -21.04 -12.01
CA GLY A 218 -14.80 -21.24 -11.51
C GLY A 218 -14.34 -22.71 -11.51
N LYS A 219 -15.21 -23.65 -11.88
CA LYS A 219 -14.89 -25.08 -12.00
C LYS A 219 -15.50 -25.67 -13.27
N ILE A 220 -14.92 -26.77 -13.74
CA ILE A 220 -15.51 -27.63 -14.78
C ILE A 220 -16.14 -28.81 -14.05
N GLU A 221 -17.43 -28.66 -13.71
CA GLU A 221 -18.19 -29.64 -12.94
C GLU A 221 -19.66 -29.64 -13.40
N LYS A 222 -20.36 -30.77 -13.26
CA LYS A 222 -21.77 -30.87 -13.64
C LYS A 222 -22.61 -29.85 -12.86
N GLY A 223 -23.43 -29.07 -13.57
CA GLY A 223 -24.30 -28.04 -12.99
C GLY A 223 -23.73 -26.62 -13.01
N PHE A 224 -22.45 -26.45 -13.36
CA PHE A 224 -21.81 -25.14 -13.51
C PHE A 224 -22.07 -24.55 -14.91
N TYR A 225 -21.94 -23.23 -15.05
CA TYR A 225 -21.98 -22.59 -16.37
C TYR A 225 -20.84 -23.11 -17.25
N ALA A 226 -21.15 -23.43 -18.50
CA ALA A 226 -20.17 -23.84 -19.51
C ALA A 226 -19.33 -22.64 -19.99
N ASN A 227 -18.49 -22.11 -19.09
CA ASN A 227 -17.50 -21.08 -19.35
C ASN A 227 -16.14 -21.76 -19.53
N LEU A 228 -15.70 -21.95 -20.77
CA LEU A 228 -14.53 -22.74 -21.12
C LEU A 228 -13.55 -21.94 -21.96
N VAL A 229 -12.25 -22.17 -21.78
CA VAL A 229 -11.20 -21.60 -22.60
C VAL A 229 -10.41 -22.75 -23.24
N ILE A 230 -10.38 -22.80 -24.56
CA ILE A 230 -9.66 -23.82 -25.33
C ILE A 230 -8.35 -23.22 -25.81
N THR A 231 -7.24 -23.84 -25.44
CA THR A 231 -5.89 -23.36 -25.73
C THR A 231 -5.09 -24.36 -26.58
N THR A 232 -4.02 -23.88 -27.22
CA THR A 232 -3.12 -24.74 -28.02
C THR A 232 -2.20 -25.64 -27.18
N LYS A 233 -1.93 -25.23 -25.93
CA LYS A 233 -0.99 -25.83 -24.97
C LYS A 233 -1.49 -25.54 -23.54
N PRO A 234 -0.85 -26.05 -22.46
CA PRO A 234 -1.17 -25.59 -21.10
C PRO A 234 -1.10 -24.05 -21.01
N LEU A 235 -2.09 -23.44 -20.33
CA LEU A 235 -2.37 -22.01 -20.38
C LEU A 235 -1.14 -21.11 -20.09
N PHE A 236 -0.31 -21.54 -19.13
CA PHE A 236 0.85 -20.77 -18.68
C PHE A 236 2.15 -21.10 -19.43
N SER A 237 2.13 -22.05 -20.36
CA SER A 237 3.29 -22.35 -21.19
C SER A 237 3.55 -21.26 -22.21
N GLU A 238 4.82 -21.06 -22.55
CA GLU A 238 5.22 -20.12 -23.59
C GLU A 238 4.62 -20.50 -24.96
N GLY A 239 4.20 -19.49 -25.73
CA GLY A 239 3.58 -19.67 -27.04
C GLY A 239 2.21 -20.35 -27.01
N CYS A 240 1.58 -20.45 -25.83
CA CYS A 240 0.19 -20.87 -25.72
C CYS A 240 -0.75 -19.77 -26.21
N GLU A 241 -1.67 -20.13 -27.10
CA GLU A 241 -2.69 -19.25 -27.68
C GLU A 241 -4.09 -19.70 -27.24
N ILE A 242 -4.99 -18.74 -27.03
CA ILE A 242 -6.40 -19.01 -26.78
C ILE A 242 -7.11 -19.08 -28.14
N ARG A 243 -7.66 -20.26 -28.46
CA ARG A 243 -8.37 -20.50 -29.72
C ARG A 243 -9.83 -20.12 -29.65
N THR A 244 -10.49 -20.59 -28.59
CA THR A 244 -11.94 -20.51 -28.45
C THR A 244 -12.31 -20.20 -27.01
N VAL A 245 -13.31 -19.34 -26.85
CA VAL A 245 -13.93 -19.07 -25.56
C VAL A 245 -15.40 -19.47 -25.66
N VAL A 246 -15.83 -20.37 -24.79
CA VAL A 246 -17.24 -20.75 -24.63
C VAL A 246 -17.79 -19.95 -23.44
N VAL A 247 -18.90 -19.24 -23.61
CA VAL A 247 -19.55 -18.48 -22.54
C VAL A 247 -20.99 -18.95 -22.41
N ALA A 248 -21.33 -19.52 -21.25
CA ALA A 248 -22.63 -20.14 -21.00
C ALA A 248 -23.07 -21.12 -22.12
N GLY A 249 -22.12 -21.86 -22.70
CA GLY A 249 -22.35 -22.81 -23.79
C GLY A 249 -22.29 -22.22 -25.21
N ALA A 250 -22.24 -20.89 -25.37
CA ALA A 250 -22.09 -20.25 -26.67
C ALA A 250 -20.61 -20.14 -27.07
N GLU A 251 -20.25 -20.75 -28.19
CA GLU A 251 -18.87 -20.80 -28.69
C GLU A 251 -18.48 -19.50 -29.42
N ASN A 252 -17.32 -18.94 -29.06
CA ASN A 252 -16.70 -17.81 -29.73
C ASN A 252 -15.26 -18.18 -30.13
N THR A 253 -15.05 -18.53 -31.40
CA THR A 253 -13.72 -18.83 -31.95
C THR A 253 -12.98 -17.53 -32.25
N LEU A 254 -11.85 -17.31 -31.58
CA LEU A 254 -10.98 -16.13 -31.75
C LEU A 254 -9.96 -16.33 -32.88
N VAL A 255 -9.38 -17.54 -32.95
CA VAL A 255 -8.40 -17.91 -33.98
C VAL A 255 -8.88 -19.21 -34.63
N ARG A 256 -9.20 -19.13 -35.93
CA ARG A 256 -9.54 -20.32 -36.71
C ARG A 256 -8.25 -21.02 -37.13
N PRO A 257 -8.12 -22.34 -36.92
CA PRO A 257 -6.99 -23.09 -37.44
C PRO A 257 -6.91 -22.90 -38.96
N ALA A 258 -5.71 -22.69 -39.49
CA ALA A 258 -5.54 -22.69 -40.93
C ALA A 258 -5.83 -24.10 -41.47
N GLU A 259 -6.75 -24.20 -42.43
CA GLU A 259 -7.06 -25.47 -43.12
C GLU A 259 -5.86 -25.97 -43.94
N ILE A 260 -5.07 -25.04 -44.49
CA ILE A 260 -3.92 -25.32 -45.36
C ILE A 260 -2.71 -24.54 -44.87
N ASP A 261 -1.57 -25.22 -44.68
CA ASP A 261 -0.30 -24.58 -44.31
C ASP A 261 0.40 -24.04 -45.56
N MET A 262 0.32 -22.73 -45.78
CA MET A 262 0.90 -22.03 -46.92
C MET A 262 2.36 -21.62 -46.74
N ARG A 263 3.01 -21.91 -45.61
CA ARG A 263 4.38 -21.44 -45.33
C ARG A 263 5.43 -22.22 -46.12
N GLY A 264 6.37 -21.52 -46.74
CA GLY A 264 7.42 -22.13 -47.56
C GLY A 264 7.78 -21.26 -48.76
N HIS A 265 8.56 -21.83 -49.66
CA HIS A 265 8.95 -21.18 -50.91
C HIS A 265 7.96 -21.57 -52.01
N TRP A 266 7.51 -20.57 -52.76
CA TRP A 266 6.55 -20.70 -53.84
C TRP A 266 7.03 -19.93 -55.06
N THR A 267 6.79 -20.52 -56.23
CA THR A 267 7.06 -19.89 -57.53
C THR A 267 5.74 -19.51 -58.17
N PHE A 268 5.56 -18.22 -58.43
CA PHE A 268 4.39 -17.65 -59.11
C PHE A 268 4.67 -17.44 -60.60
N THR A 269 3.79 -17.92 -61.47
CA THR A 269 3.91 -17.83 -62.93
C THR A 269 2.60 -17.36 -63.57
N SER A 270 2.68 -16.49 -64.57
CA SER A 270 1.54 -16.08 -65.40
C SER A 270 2.04 -15.56 -66.75
N GLY A 271 1.26 -15.79 -67.81
CA GLY A 271 1.54 -15.27 -69.15
C GLY A 271 1.47 -13.75 -69.26
N ALA A 272 0.83 -13.07 -68.29
CA ALA A 272 0.76 -11.61 -68.24
C ALA A 272 1.98 -10.95 -67.57
N LEU A 273 2.91 -11.73 -67.01
CA LEU A 273 4.15 -11.19 -66.46
C LEU A 273 5.13 -10.83 -67.59
N PRO A 274 5.85 -9.70 -67.51
CA PRO A 274 6.86 -9.33 -68.50
C PRO A 274 7.87 -10.45 -68.70
N ASN A 275 8.10 -10.86 -69.95
CA ASN A 275 9.01 -11.93 -70.35
C ASN A 275 8.68 -13.33 -69.79
N ALA A 276 7.44 -13.55 -69.31
CA ALA A 276 6.97 -14.82 -68.73
C ALA A 276 7.88 -15.40 -67.61
N ARG A 277 8.66 -14.55 -66.93
CA ARG A 277 9.56 -14.99 -65.86
C ARG A 277 8.78 -15.16 -64.55
N PRO A 278 9.14 -16.17 -63.73
CA PRO A 278 8.52 -16.39 -62.44
C PRO A 278 8.81 -15.28 -61.43
N ILE A 279 7.96 -15.20 -60.41
CA ILE A 279 8.15 -14.40 -59.19
C ILE A 279 8.34 -15.37 -58.02
N ASP A 280 9.38 -15.15 -57.22
CA ASP A 280 9.67 -15.93 -56.01
C ASP A 280 8.89 -15.37 -54.83
N ILE A 281 8.16 -16.23 -54.12
CA ILE A 281 7.36 -15.87 -52.95
C ILE A 281 7.81 -16.73 -51.77
N ASN A 282 8.35 -16.09 -50.74
CA ASN A 282 8.68 -16.73 -49.48
C ASN A 282 7.63 -16.40 -48.42
N ILE A 283 6.93 -17.42 -47.92
CA ILE A 283 5.86 -17.28 -46.94
C ILE A 283 6.35 -17.84 -45.60
N THR A 284 6.40 -16.99 -44.58
CA THR A 284 6.85 -17.29 -43.21
C THR A 284 5.76 -16.91 -42.18
N GLY A 285 6.07 -16.90 -40.88
CA GLY A 285 5.11 -16.60 -39.82
C GLY A 285 4.42 -17.83 -39.22
N SER A 286 3.25 -17.64 -38.59
CA SER A 286 2.41 -18.74 -38.11
C SER A 286 1.46 -19.23 -39.21
N ARG A 287 0.79 -20.37 -39.03
CA ARG A 287 -0.14 -20.88 -40.06
C ARG A 287 -1.32 -19.93 -40.28
N GLU A 288 -1.73 -19.25 -39.23
CA GLU A 288 -2.87 -18.35 -39.16
C GLU A 288 -2.50 -16.88 -39.47
N GLN A 289 -1.23 -16.50 -39.29
CA GLN A 289 -0.70 -15.16 -39.59
C GLN A 289 0.56 -15.28 -40.45
N LEU A 290 0.34 -15.23 -41.77
CA LEU A 290 1.39 -15.36 -42.77
C LEU A 290 2.14 -14.04 -42.97
N SER A 291 3.46 -14.11 -43.10
CA SER A 291 4.32 -13.01 -43.52
C SER A 291 4.90 -13.35 -44.89
N VAL A 292 4.69 -12.46 -45.87
CA VAL A 292 5.07 -12.73 -47.27
C VAL A 292 6.17 -11.80 -47.72
N GLU A 293 7.23 -12.38 -48.26
CA GLU A 293 8.29 -11.69 -48.95
C GLU A 293 8.35 -12.15 -50.40
N THR A 294 8.09 -11.23 -51.31
CA THR A 294 8.06 -11.50 -52.75
C THR A 294 9.23 -10.83 -53.44
N ARG A 295 9.91 -11.54 -54.33
CA ARG A 295 11.05 -11.04 -55.10
C ARG A 295 11.02 -11.50 -56.55
N ARG A 296 11.68 -10.73 -57.40
CA ARG A 296 12.03 -11.11 -58.76
C ARG A 296 13.41 -10.57 -59.09
N ASP A 297 14.35 -11.44 -59.51
CA ASP A 297 15.72 -11.05 -59.88
C ASP A 297 16.39 -10.13 -58.81
N SER A 298 16.20 -10.46 -57.53
CA SER A 298 16.62 -9.71 -56.32
C SER A 298 15.83 -8.44 -55.95
N ILE A 299 14.92 -7.96 -56.81
CA ILE A 299 14.06 -6.80 -56.54
C ILE A 299 12.88 -7.23 -55.67
N LYS A 300 12.64 -6.50 -54.57
CA LYS A 300 11.50 -6.76 -53.67
C LYS A 300 10.21 -6.17 -54.24
N ILE A 301 9.16 -6.97 -54.28
CA ILE A 301 7.84 -6.58 -54.78
C ILE A 301 6.90 -6.44 -53.57
N PRO A 302 6.36 -5.24 -53.28
CA PRO A 302 5.34 -5.09 -52.25
C PRO A 302 4.15 -5.99 -52.56
N THR A 303 3.84 -6.88 -51.61
CA THR A 303 2.83 -7.93 -51.80
C THR A 303 1.97 -8.05 -50.56
N THR A 304 0.65 -8.17 -50.78
CA THR A 304 -0.30 -8.57 -49.75
C THR A 304 -0.80 -9.97 -50.09
N PHE A 305 -0.81 -10.87 -49.13
CA PHE A 305 -1.36 -12.22 -49.27
C PHE A 305 -2.36 -12.50 -48.17
N ILE A 306 -3.57 -12.88 -48.55
CA ILE A 306 -4.67 -13.18 -47.63
C ILE A 306 -5.21 -14.57 -47.95
N VAL A 307 -5.39 -15.39 -46.92
CA VAL A 307 -5.99 -16.72 -47.02
C VAL A 307 -7.26 -16.75 -46.17
N SER A 308 -8.36 -17.23 -46.75
CA SER A 308 -9.63 -17.43 -46.05
C SER A 308 -10.26 -18.76 -46.45
N GLY A 309 -10.24 -19.73 -45.53
CA GLY A 309 -10.59 -21.11 -45.84
C GLY A 309 -9.67 -21.68 -46.93
N ARG A 310 -10.27 -22.16 -48.02
CA ARG A 310 -9.55 -22.64 -49.21
C ARG A 310 -9.38 -21.58 -50.31
N ARG A 311 -9.52 -20.28 -50.01
CA ARG A 311 -9.33 -19.20 -50.99
C ARG A 311 -8.12 -18.33 -50.67
N ALA A 312 -7.35 -17.99 -51.70
CA ALA A 312 -6.19 -17.11 -51.64
C ALA A 312 -6.43 -15.84 -52.46
N THR A 313 -5.96 -14.71 -51.93
CA THR A 313 -5.87 -13.45 -52.65
C THR A 313 -4.46 -12.91 -52.50
N LEU A 314 -3.72 -12.81 -53.62
CA LEU A 314 -2.45 -12.08 -53.71
C LEU A 314 -2.68 -10.75 -54.42
N ALA A 315 -2.05 -9.70 -53.91
CA ALA A 315 -1.98 -8.41 -54.59
C ALA A 315 -0.52 -7.96 -54.72
N PHE A 316 -0.07 -7.68 -55.95
CA PHE A 316 1.30 -7.25 -56.25
C PHE A 316 1.30 -5.79 -56.74
N ALA A 317 2.16 -4.96 -56.16
CA ALA A 317 2.50 -3.66 -56.73
C ALA A 317 3.69 -3.83 -57.68
N LEU A 318 3.42 -3.89 -58.99
CA LEU A 318 4.43 -4.17 -60.02
C LEU A 318 5.16 -2.90 -60.51
N ASP A 319 5.04 -1.77 -59.81
CA ASP A 319 5.67 -0.49 -60.19
C ASP A 319 7.19 -0.64 -60.32
N THR A 320 7.79 -1.47 -59.45
CA THR A 320 9.23 -1.82 -59.46
C THR A 320 9.65 -2.65 -60.67
N LEU A 321 8.69 -3.18 -61.44
CA LEU A 321 8.87 -3.95 -62.67
C LEU A 321 8.35 -3.21 -63.91
N GLY A 322 8.03 -1.91 -63.78
CA GLY A 322 7.62 -1.06 -64.89
C GLY A 322 6.13 -1.13 -65.25
N ILE A 323 5.32 -1.93 -64.55
CA ILE A 323 3.86 -1.97 -64.72
C ILE A 323 3.24 -1.12 -63.62
N LYS A 324 2.67 0.03 -63.99
CA LYS A 324 2.02 0.92 -63.02
C LYS A 324 0.70 0.33 -62.56
N GLY A 325 0.54 0.17 -61.24
CA GLY A 325 -0.70 -0.27 -60.62
C GLY A 325 -0.67 -1.65 -59.97
N LEU A 326 -1.80 -2.03 -59.38
CA LEU A 326 -1.92 -3.21 -58.53
C LEU A 326 -2.50 -4.39 -59.33
N VAL A 327 -1.76 -5.48 -59.41
CA VAL A 327 -2.26 -6.76 -59.88
C VAL A 327 -2.96 -7.46 -58.73
N ARG A 328 -4.14 -8.03 -58.96
CA ARG A 328 -4.92 -8.77 -57.95
C ARG A 328 -5.22 -10.17 -58.44
N THR A 329 -5.21 -11.13 -57.54
CA THR A 329 -5.50 -12.52 -57.84
C THR A 329 -6.60 -13.06 -56.96
N SER A 330 -7.36 -14.02 -57.47
CA SER A 330 -8.31 -14.81 -56.69
C SER A 330 -8.15 -16.27 -57.10
N ALA A 331 -7.86 -17.13 -56.14
CA ALA A 331 -7.60 -18.55 -56.40
C ALA A 331 -8.18 -19.44 -55.32
N GLU A 332 -8.46 -20.68 -55.71
CA GLU A 332 -8.68 -21.78 -54.79
C GLU A 332 -7.32 -22.41 -54.43
N ILE A 333 -7.16 -22.80 -53.18
CA ILE A 333 -5.90 -23.27 -52.63
C ILE A 333 -5.92 -24.78 -52.47
N ASP A 334 -4.84 -25.42 -52.93
CA ASP A 334 -4.38 -26.71 -52.45
C ASP A 334 -3.00 -26.59 -51.77
N SER A 335 -2.61 -27.60 -51.02
CA SER A 335 -1.37 -27.67 -50.23
C SER A 335 -0.07 -27.62 -51.05
N ILE A 336 -0.16 -27.82 -52.38
CA ILE A 336 0.97 -27.92 -53.31
C ILE A 336 0.86 -26.94 -54.48
N LEU A 337 -0.37 -26.57 -54.87
CA LEU A 337 -0.66 -25.75 -56.04
C LEU A 337 -1.75 -24.72 -55.71
N VAL A 338 -1.60 -23.51 -56.22
CA VAL A 338 -2.63 -22.46 -56.18
C VAL A 338 -2.76 -21.90 -57.58
N ASP A 339 -3.92 -22.07 -58.20
CA ASP A 339 -4.23 -21.56 -59.52
C ASP A 339 -5.55 -20.78 -59.51
N GLY A 340 -5.66 -19.82 -60.41
CA GLY A 340 -6.84 -18.98 -60.50
C GLY A 340 -6.65 -17.79 -61.41
N ASP A 341 -7.50 -16.79 -61.21
CA ASP A 341 -7.56 -15.62 -62.05
C ASP A 341 -6.64 -14.51 -61.52
N LEU A 342 -5.93 -13.88 -62.43
CA LEU A 342 -5.12 -12.69 -62.25
C LEU A 342 -5.74 -11.55 -63.04
N ILE A 343 -5.98 -10.43 -62.36
CA ILE A 343 -6.53 -9.20 -62.91
C ILE A 343 -5.41 -8.16 -62.98
N MET A 344 -5.09 -7.72 -64.19
CA MET A 344 -4.09 -6.69 -64.48
C MET A 344 -4.64 -5.28 -64.19
N PRO A 345 -3.77 -4.25 -64.05
CA PRO A 345 -4.22 -2.90 -63.75
C PRO A 345 -5.11 -2.27 -64.83
N ASP A 346 -5.02 -2.77 -66.07
CA ASP A 346 -5.86 -2.36 -67.20
C ASP A 346 -7.22 -3.09 -67.24
N GLY A 347 -7.49 -3.98 -66.28
CA GLY A 347 -8.71 -4.77 -66.21
C GLY A 347 -8.66 -6.11 -66.96
N THR A 348 -7.55 -6.42 -67.64
CA THR A 348 -7.39 -7.70 -68.35
C THR A 348 -7.31 -8.86 -67.36
N VAL A 349 -8.07 -9.93 -67.62
CA VAL A 349 -8.06 -11.15 -66.81
C VAL A 349 -7.28 -12.25 -67.53
N THR A 350 -6.35 -12.88 -66.83
CA THR A 350 -5.59 -14.05 -67.29
C THR A 350 -5.44 -15.07 -66.16
N SER A 351 -4.89 -16.26 -66.44
CA SER A 351 -4.62 -17.25 -65.41
C SER A 351 -3.23 -17.09 -64.79
N PHE A 352 -3.08 -17.55 -63.56
CA PHE A 352 -1.79 -17.74 -62.92
C PHE A 352 -1.70 -19.11 -62.26
N VAL A 353 -0.46 -19.54 -62.02
CA VAL A 353 -0.16 -20.74 -61.24
C VAL A 353 0.94 -20.41 -60.25
N MET A 354 0.72 -20.73 -58.99
CA MET A 354 1.68 -20.65 -57.90
C MET A 354 1.97 -22.06 -57.39
N ARG A 355 3.20 -22.53 -57.57
CA ARG A 355 3.65 -23.88 -57.19
C ARG A 355 4.52 -23.81 -55.94
N ARG A 356 4.33 -24.76 -55.02
CA ARG A 356 5.19 -24.89 -53.84
C ARG A 356 6.51 -25.57 -54.21
N ASP A 357 7.62 -24.88 -53.98
CA ASP A 357 8.96 -25.39 -54.21
C ASP A 357 9.50 -26.12 -52.97
N SER A 358 9.17 -25.61 -51.78
CA SER A 358 9.46 -26.30 -50.53
C SER A 358 8.49 -25.90 -49.42
N SER A 359 8.26 -26.79 -48.45
CA SER A 359 7.64 -26.41 -47.19
C SER A 359 8.61 -25.54 -46.36
N MET A 360 8.07 -24.73 -45.44
CA MET A 360 8.88 -24.01 -44.47
C MET A 360 9.64 -25.03 -43.63
N GLN A 361 10.96 -25.09 -43.78
CA GLN A 361 11.79 -25.79 -42.82
C GLN A 361 11.67 -25.04 -41.49
N ALA A 362 11.33 -25.76 -40.42
CA ALA A 362 11.37 -25.17 -39.10
C ALA A 362 12.79 -24.64 -38.88
N LEU A 363 12.93 -23.32 -38.73
CA LEU A 363 14.18 -22.76 -38.27
C LEU A 363 14.56 -23.51 -37.00
N PRO A 364 15.80 -24.01 -36.86
CA PRO A 364 16.21 -24.64 -35.61
C PRO A 364 15.90 -23.65 -34.50
N VAL A 365 15.00 -24.05 -33.60
CA VAL A 365 14.67 -23.26 -32.42
C VAL A 365 16.00 -23.09 -31.71
N LYS A 366 16.55 -21.87 -31.73
CA LYS A 366 17.75 -21.58 -30.94
C LYS A 366 17.41 -22.02 -29.51
N PRO A 367 18.13 -22.99 -28.92
CA PRO A 367 17.86 -23.37 -27.56
C PRO A 367 17.92 -22.10 -26.73
N LYS A 368 16.82 -21.78 -26.06
CA LYS A 368 16.84 -20.67 -25.12
C LYS A 368 17.98 -20.94 -24.15
N PRO A 369 18.75 -19.91 -23.78
CA PRO A 369 19.69 -20.06 -22.67
C PRO A 369 18.92 -20.73 -21.53
N PRO A 370 19.49 -21.74 -20.86
CA PRO A 370 18.85 -22.31 -19.68
C PRO A 370 18.45 -21.16 -18.76
N ILE A 371 17.23 -21.22 -18.21
CA ILE A 371 16.78 -20.24 -17.22
C ILE A 371 17.83 -20.28 -16.11
N VAL A 372 18.71 -19.28 -16.08
CA VAL A 372 19.74 -19.20 -15.04
C VAL A 372 18.98 -19.10 -13.74
N ALA A 373 19.17 -20.09 -12.86
CA ALA A 373 18.55 -20.10 -11.55
C ALA A 373 18.90 -18.77 -10.87
N ARG A 374 17.88 -17.93 -10.66
CA ARG A 374 18.12 -16.59 -10.14
C ARG A 374 18.64 -16.70 -8.71
N ARG A 375 19.60 -15.85 -8.36
CA ARG A 375 20.15 -15.82 -7.00
C ARG A 375 19.05 -15.50 -6.00
N PRO A 376 18.76 -16.35 -5.00
CA PRO A 376 17.78 -15.99 -3.97
C PRO A 376 18.30 -14.76 -3.21
N LEU A 377 17.43 -13.77 -3.01
CA LEU A 377 17.72 -12.64 -2.14
C LEU A 377 17.40 -13.02 -0.69
N PRO A 378 18.20 -12.56 0.29
CA PRO A 378 17.90 -12.79 1.70
C PRO A 378 16.59 -12.07 2.07
N ARG A 379 15.75 -12.73 2.86
CA ARG A 379 14.58 -12.09 3.47
C ARG A 379 15.09 -11.27 4.65
N ILE A 380 15.02 -9.95 4.54
CA ILE A 380 15.49 -9.02 5.57
C ILE A 380 14.36 -8.06 5.94
N TYR A 381 14.32 -7.67 7.22
CA TYR A 381 13.29 -6.81 7.79
C TYR A 381 13.95 -5.69 8.60
N PRO A 382 13.65 -4.41 8.29
CA PRO A 382 12.91 -3.95 7.12
C PRO A 382 13.65 -4.28 5.81
N VAL A 383 12.91 -4.27 4.70
CA VAL A 383 13.50 -4.46 3.37
C VAL A 383 14.31 -3.23 3.00
N GLY A 384 15.61 -3.41 2.75
CA GLY A 384 16.52 -2.33 2.37
C GLY A 384 17.86 -2.40 3.11
N PRO A 385 18.61 -1.30 3.14
CA PRO A 385 19.84 -1.19 3.91
C PRO A 385 19.59 -1.48 5.41
N PHE A 386 20.55 -2.13 6.07
CA PHE A 386 20.53 -2.44 7.50
C PHE A 386 19.40 -3.38 7.98
N GLY A 387 18.62 -3.97 7.06
CA GLY A 387 17.61 -4.98 7.40
C GLY A 387 18.23 -6.24 8.00
N LEU A 388 17.53 -6.85 8.96
CA LEU A 388 17.97 -8.07 9.64
C LEU A 388 17.21 -9.30 9.11
N PRO A 389 17.87 -10.45 8.89
CA PRO A 389 17.19 -11.65 8.40
C PRO A 389 16.22 -12.24 9.44
N THR A 390 16.58 -12.13 10.71
CA THR A 390 15.78 -12.54 11.86
C THR A 390 16.03 -11.58 13.01
N ALA A 391 15.08 -11.51 13.95
CA ALA A 391 15.29 -10.75 15.19
C ALA A 391 16.53 -11.28 15.94
N PRO A 392 17.36 -10.40 16.53
CA PRO A 392 18.49 -10.83 17.36
C PRO A 392 18.04 -11.68 18.55
N ALA A 393 18.77 -12.76 18.83
CA ALA A 393 18.50 -13.60 19.99
C ALA A 393 18.76 -12.83 21.29
N GLN A 394 17.91 -13.06 22.29
CA GLN A 394 18.09 -12.48 23.62
C GLN A 394 19.19 -13.24 24.35
N LEU A 395 20.26 -12.55 24.75
CA LEU A 395 21.42 -13.16 25.40
C LEU A 395 21.42 -12.92 26.91
N ASN A 396 21.98 -13.87 27.66
CA ASN A 396 22.38 -13.67 29.05
C ASN A 396 23.85 -13.24 29.07
N VAL A 397 24.08 -11.93 29.17
CA VAL A 397 25.40 -11.35 29.01
C VAL A 397 25.83 -10.60 30.26
N VAL A 398 27.08 -10.75 30.65
CA VAL A 398 27.73 -9.88 31.62
C VAL A 398 28.65 -8.91 30.88
N LEU A 399 28.39 -7.62 31.04
CA LEU A 399 29.24 -6.53 30.57
C LEU A 399 30.19 -6.17 31.71
N LYS A 400 31.49 -6.44 31.58
CA LYS A 400 32.45 -6.35 32.69
C LYS A 400 33.26 -5.07 32.70
N ASN A 401 33.63 -4.62 33.90
CA ASN A 401 34.63 -3.57 34.12
C ASN A 401 34.32 -2.22 33.41
N ALA A 402 33.05 -1.86 33.29
CA ALA A 402 32.63 -0.61 32.67
C ALA A 402 32.60 0.56 33.66
N THR A 403 32.59 1.78 33.12
CA THR A 403 32.11 2.97 33.84
C THR A 403 30.60 3.08 33.66
N VAL A 404 29.84 2.77 34.70
CA VAL A 404 28.38 2.67 34.66
C VAL A 404 27.73 3.94 35.20
N TRP A 405 27.05 4.66 34.33
CA TRP A 405 26.21 5.80 34.69
C TRP A 405 24.84 5.27 35.12
N THR A 406 24.55 5.28 36.43
CA THR A 406 23.27 4.74 36.90
C THR A 406 22.09 5.69 36.68
N CYS A 407 22.37 6.99 36.47
CA CYS A 407 21.38 8.07 36.39
C CYS A 407 20.39 8.06 37.57
N GLY A 408 20.83 7.55 38.72
CA GLY A 408 20.08 7.51 39.98
C GLY A 408 21.00 7.82 41.17
N PRO A 409 20.55 7.57 42.41
CA PRO A 409 21.26 8.00 43.62
C PRO A 409 22.67 7.41 43.78
N ARG A 410 22.99 6.30 43.10
CA ARG A 410 24.32 5.67 43.11
C ARG A 410 25.36 6.39 42.25
N GLY A 411 24.97 7.37 41.45
CA GLY A 411 25.88 8.16 40.61
C GLY A 411 26.57 7.32 39.54
N VAL A 412 27.86 7.59 39.34
CA VAL A 412 28.71 6.91 38.35
C VAL A 412 29.60 5.89 39.05
N LEU A 413 29.49 4.63 38.65
CA LEU A 413 30.24 3.51 39.22
C LEU A 413 31.41 3.12 38.32
N GLN A 414 32.62 3.07 38.87
CA GLN A 414 33.83 2.67 38.14
C GLN A 414 34.04 1.16 38.24
N ASN A 415 34.69 0.55 37.24
CA ASN A 415 35.08 -0.87 37.24
C ASN A 415 33.93 -1.81 37.65
N THR A 416 32.76 -1.60 37.04
CA THR A 416 31.51 -2.24 37.45
C THR A 416 30.98 -3.14 36.36
N ASP A 417 30.44 -4.29 36.77
CA ASP A 417 29.80 -5.27 35.91
C ASP A 417 28.28 -5.03 35.84
N VAL A 418 27.68 -5.25 34.67
CA VAL A 418 26.23 -5.23 34.44
C VAL A 418 25.80 -6.58 33.87
N LEU A 419 24.92 -7.28 34.58
CA LEU A 419 24.33 -8.55 34.12
C LEU A 419 22.98 -8.29 33.47
N LEU A 420 22.85 -8.70 32.21
CA LEU A 420 21.59 -8.74 31.47
C LEU A 420 21.10 -10.19 31.40
N ARG A 421 19.84 -10.42 31.75
CA ARG A 421 19.18 -11.73 31.67
C ARG A 421 17.75 -11.56 31.20
N ASN A 422 17.32 -12.31 30.19
CA ASN A 422 15.96 -12.22 29.64
C ASN A 422 15.54 -10.77 29.30
N GLY A 423 16.48 -9.95 28.82
CA GLY A 423 16.24 -8.57 28.38
C GLY A 423 16.01 -7.55 29.49
N VAL A 424 16.27 -7.93 30.73
CA VAL A 424 16.26 -7.02 31.87
C VAL A 424 17.63 -6.96 32.52
N ILE A 425 17.91 -5.86 33.22
CA ILE A 425 19.10 -5.74 34.06
C ILE A 425 18.86 -6.60 35.30
N ALA A 426 19.59 -7.72 35.41
CA ALA A 426 19.47 -8.66 36.52
C ALA A 426 20.43 -8.34 37.66
N GLY A 427 21.51 -7.59 37.41
CA GLY A 427 22.47 -7.20 38.44
C GLY A 427 23.41 -6.09 38.01
N ILE A 428 23.82 -5.25 38.96
CA ILE A 428 24.86 -4.23 38.81
C ILE A 428 25.78 -4.36 40.02
N GLY A 429 27.06 -4.66 39.81
CA GLY A 429 27.99 -4.94 40.90
C GLY A 429 29.37 -5.38 40.42
N LYS A 430 30.10 -6.13 41.23
CA LYS A 430 31.40 -6.70 40.87
C LYS A 430 31.34 -8.21 40.89
N GLY A 431 32.13 -8.87 40.05
CA GLY A 431 32.24 -10.33 40.05
C GLY A 431 30.99 -11.03 39.51
N LEU A 432 30.20 -10.34 38.68
CA LEU A 432 29.00 -10.94 38.08
C LEU A 432 29.40 -11.98 37.02
N THR A 433 28.54 -12.97 36.80
CA THR A 433 28.75 -14.05 35.84
C THR A 433 27.52 -14.22 34.94
N GLY A 434 27.75 -14.51 33.66
CA GLY A 434 26.71 -14.80 32.67
C GLY A 434 27.24 -15.75 31.60
N ASP A 435 26.35 -16.24 30.73
CA ASP A 435 26.67 -17.22 29.69
C ASP A 435 27.67 -16.65 28.68
N THR A 436 27.53 -15.36 28.38
CA THR A 436 28.46 -14.58 27.56
C THR A 436 29.09 -13.48 28.40
N THR A 437 30.40 -13.26 28.24
CA THR A 437 31.12 -12.14 28.86
C THR A 437 31.62 -11.18 27.78
N ILE A 438 31.36 -9.89 27.97
CA ILE A 438 31.91 -8.81 27.13
C ILE A 438 32.76 -7.92 28.04
N ASP A 439 34.04 -7.76 27.71
CA ASP A 439 34.92 -6.82 28.40
C ASP A 439 34.61 -5.39 27.95
N CYS A 440 34.25 -4.55 28.91
CA CYS A 440 33.94 -3.13 28.72
C CYS A 440 34.97 -2.23 29.42
N THR A 441 36.20 -2.73 29.66
CA THR A 441 37.32 -1.92 30.17
C THR A 441 37.51 -0.67 29.32
N GLY A 442 37.49 0.50 29.97
CA GLY A 442 37.60 1.80 29.31
C GLY A 442 36.36 2.23 28.51
N LYS A 443 35.23 1.53 28.65
CA LYS A 443 33.95 1.87 28.03
C LYS A 443 32.95 2.39 29.07
N HIS A 444 31.96 3.13 28.58
CA HIS A 444 30.88 3.67 29.39
C HIS A 444 29.56 2.95 29.08
N ILE A 445 28.76 2.71 30.11
CA ILE A 445 27.39 2.20 29.99
C ILE A 445 26.45 3.23 30.58
N THR A 446 25.47 3.66 29.79
CA THR A 446 24.38 4.56 30.22
C THR A 446 23.04 3.85 30.02
N PRO A 447 21.95 4.31 30.65
CA PRO A 447 20.61 4.03 30.16
C PRO A 447 20.50 4.53 28.72
N GLY A 448 19.65 3.87 27.92
CA GLY A 448 19.32 4.37 26.60
C GLY A 448 18.58 5.71 26.69
N ILE A 449 18.88 6.62 25.77
CA ILE A 449 18.23 7.95 25.72
C ILE A 449 16.75 7.76 25.36
N ILE A 450 15.89 8.60 25.95
CA ILE A 450 14.46 8.67 25.65
C ILE A 450 14.19 10.03 25.02
N ASP A 451 13.79 10.04 23.74
CA ASP A 451 13.38 11.23 23.03
C ASP A 451 11.89 11.54 23.36
N GLU A 452 11.64 12.59 24.14
CA GLU A 452 10.28 12.94 24.61
C GLU A 452 9.42 13.60 23.53
N HIS A 453 10.00 14.11 22.45
CA HIS A 453 9.23 14.76 21.39
C HIS A 453 9.84 14.48 20.03
N SER A 454 9.28 13.47 19.36
CA SER A 454 9.75 13.01 18.07
C SER A 454 8.65 12.95 17.02
N HIS A 455 9.04 13.12 15.76
CA HIS A 455 8.18 12.96 14.58
C HIS A 455 8.63 11.83 13.65
N ILE A 456 9.60 11.01 14.08
CA ILE A 456 10.03 9.83 13.32
C ILE A 456 8.92 8.76 13.28
N ALA A 457 9.00 7.84 12.33
CA ALA A 457 8.15 6.64 12.28
C ALA A 457 6.64 6.95 12.24
N ILE A 458 6.24 8.06 11.60
CA ILE A 458 4.82 8.43 11.39
C ILE A 458 4.52 8.41 9.89
N SER A 459 3.68 7.47 9.46
CA SER A 459 3.30 7.30 8.06
C SER A 459 2.32 8.37 7.58
N ARG A 460 2.62 8.98 6.43
CA ARG A 460 1.68 9.77 5.60
C ARG A 460 0.95 10.88 6.37
N GLY A 461 1.74 11.68 7.09
CA GLY A 461 1.31 12.94 7.72
C GLY A 461 1.44 12.92 9.24
N VAL A 462 2.14 13.90 9.79
CA VAL A 462 2.36 14.06 11.24
C VAL A 462 1.16 14.73 11.94
N ASN A 463 0.34 15.49 11.21
CA ASN A 463 -0.83 16.19 11.73
C ASN A 463 -2.06 15.89 10.88
N GLU A 464 -3.23 15.95 11.50
CA GLU A 464 -4.49 16.18 10.79
C GLU A 464 -4.86 17.66 10.90
N GLY A 465 -4.35 18.46 9.96
CA GLY A 465 -4.35 19.93 10.05
C GLY A 465 -5.66 20.61 9.65
N THR A 466 -6.66 19.88 9.15
CA THR A 466 -7.84 20.49 8.52
C THR A 466 -8.87 21.00 9.52
N HIS A 467 -8.87 20.48 10.76
CA HIS A 467 -9.74 20.93 11.85
C HIS A 467 -8.91 21.39 13.06
N ALA A 468 -9.43 22.30 13.88
CA ALA A 468 -8.70 22.81 15.04
C ALA A 468 -8.65 21.84 16.24
N VAL A 469 -9.60 20.91 16.30
CA VAL A 469 -9.71 19.88 17.35
C VAL A 469 -9.79 18.53 16.65
N THR A 470 -8.72 17.74 16.75
CA THR A 470 -8.55 16.45 16.08
C THR A 470 -8.13 15.33 17.05
N THR A 471 -8.63 15.37 18.29
CA THR A 471 -8.29 14.41 19.35
C THR A 471 -8.69 12.97 19.05
N GLU A 472 -9.48 12.73 18.00
CA GLU A 472 -9.83 11.41 17.50
C GLU A 472 -8.69 10.68 16.79
N VAL A 473 -7.76 11.41 16.16
CA VAL A 473 -6.69 10.78 15.35
C VAL A 473 -5.57 10.26 16.25
N ARG A 474 -4.93 9.16 15.86
CA ARG A 474 -3.96 8.46 16.72
C ARG A 474 -2.70 8.11 15.93
N ILE A 475 -1.54 8.56 16.43
CA ILE A 475 -0.26 8.15 15.83
C ILE A 475 -0.08 6.63 15.92
N GLY A 476 -0.59 6.01 16.98
CA GLY A 476 -0.57 4.55 17.14
C GLY A 476 -1.18 3.77 15.95
N ASP A 477 -2.07 4.38 15.16
CA ASP A 477 -2.64 3.73 13.97
C ASP A 477 -1.72 3.76 12.74
N VAL A 478 -0.75 4.67 12.73
CA VAL A 478 0.11 4.99 11.58
C VAL A 478 1.60 4.93 11.89
N VAL A 479 1.99 4.19 12.94
CA VAL A 479 3.41 3.90 13.20
C VAL A 479 4.02 3.21 11.98
N ASP A 480 5.13 3.76 11.49
CA ASP A 480 5.95 3.20 10.41
C ASP A 480 7.19 2.51 11.01
N PRO A 481 7.20 1.17 11.11
CA PRO A 481 8.30 0.45 11.71
C PRO A 481 9.55 0.36 10.82
N ASP A 482 9.46 0.80 9.56
CA ASP A 482 10.54 0.69 8.58
C ASP A 482 11.28 2.01 8.36
N ASP A 483 10.89 3.08 9.06
CA ASP A 483 11.56 4.37 8.99
C ASP A 483 13.03 4.22 9.40
N VAL A 484 13.94 4.46 8.44
CA VAL A 484 15.39 4.41 8.64
C VAL A 484 15.88 5.31 9.78
N ASN A 485 15.12 6.34 10.15
CA ASN A 485 15.45 7.18 11.29
C ASN A 485 15.39 6.43 12.62
N ILE A 486 14.64 5.32 12.74
CA ILE A 486 14.71 4.41 13.89
C ILE A 486 16.14 3.87 14.04
N TYR A 487 16.72 3.37 12.95
CA TYR A 487 18.09 2.86 12.95
C TYR A 487 19.11 3.97 13.25
N ARG A 488 18.93 5.16 12.66
CA ARG A 488 19.83 6.31 12.89
C ARG A 488 19.78 6.79 14.34
N GLN A 489 18.61 6.85 14.95
CA GLN A 489 18.42 7.22 16.35
C GLN A 489 19.05 6.18 17.30
N LEU A 490 18.90 4.89 17.02
CA LEU A 490 19.60 3.81 17.75
C LEU A 490 21.12 3.99 17.69
N ALA A 491 21.68 4.32 16.52
CA ALA A 491 23.10 4.57 16.36
C ALA A 491 23.60 5.79 17.19
N GLY A 492 22.71 6.74 17.48
CA GLY A 492 22.95 7.87 18.38
C GLY A 492 22.71 7.60 19.87
N GLY A 493 22.29 6.38 20.24
CA GLY A 493 22.04 5.99 21.64
C GLY A 493 20.60 6.20 22.14
N VAL A 494 19.68 6.63 21.26
CA VAL A 494 18.24 6.71 21.59
C VAL A 494 17.62 5.33 21.48
N THR A 495 16.85 4.93 22.49
CA THR A 495 16.24 3.59 22.57
C THR A 495 14.72 3.61 22.67
N ALA A 496 14.15 4.77 22.99
CA ALA A 496 12.72 4.99 23.03
C ALA A 496 12.41 6.41 22.57
N SER A 497 11.25 6.58 21.94
CA SER A 497 10.78 7.87 21.48
C SER A 497 9.28 8.00 21.77
N HIS A 498 8.86 9.21 22.12
CA HIS A 498 7.46 9.58 22.18
C HIS A 498 7.10 10.27 20.87
N LEU A 499 6.24 9.61 20.08
CA LEU A 499 5.81 10.13 18.80
C LEU A 499 4.68 11.13 19.00
N LEU A 500 4.95 12.39 18.67
CA LEU A 500 4.05 13.52 18.89
C LEU A 500 3.47 14.02 17.56
N HIS A 501 2.23 14.55 17.63
CA HIS A 501 1.73 15.43 16.58
C HIS A 501 2.56 16.71 16.57
N GLY A 502 2.58 17.43 15.45
CA GLY A 502 3.15 18.78 15.37
C GLY A 502 2.32 19.82 16.11
N SER A 503 2.45 21.08 15.72
CA SER A 503 1.79 22.23 16.36
C SER A 503 0.73 22.91 15.49
N ALA A 504 0.11 22.16 14.57
CA ALA A 504 -0.87 22.71 13.62
C ALA A 504 -2.24 23.01 14.27
N ASN A 505 -2.62 22.25 15.30
CA ASN A 505 -3.97 22.26 15.88
C ASN A 505 -3.91 22.71 17.35
N PRO A 506 -4.82 23.60 17.82
CA PRO A 506 -5.02 23.85 19.25
C PRO A 506 -5.10 22.56 20.07
N MET A 507 -5.95 21.62 19.65
CA MET A 507 -5.98 20.26 20.16
C MET A 507 -5.70 19.29 19.01
N GLY A 508 -4.48 18.75 18.97
CA GLY A 508 -4.08 17.74 18.01
C GLY A 508 -4.58 16.35 18.40
N GLY A 509 -3.90 15.32 17.91
CA GLY A 509 -4.29 13.94 18.16
C GLY A 509 -3.55 13.24 19.29
N GLN A 510 -3.87 11.96 19.44
CA GLN A 510 -3.29 11.05 20.43
C GLN A 510 -1.87 10.63 20.01
N LEU A 511 -0.98 10.59 20.99
CA LEU A 511 0.45 10.32 20.84
C LEU A 511 0.76 8.84 21.09
N GLN A 512 1.96 8.41 20.70
CA GLN A 512 2.38 7.03 20.89
C GLN A 512 3.80 6.94 21.44
N PHE A 513 3.97 6.31 22.60
CA PHE A 513 5.30 5.97 23.12
C PHE A 513 5.77 4.64 22.51
N ILE A 514 7.00 4.61 21.99
CA ILE A 514 7.60 3.44 21.34
C ILE A 514 9.00 3.14 21.89
N LYS A 515 9.40 1.87 21.82
CA LYS A 515 10.82 1.47 21.86
C LYS A 515 11.30 1.19 20.46
N LEU A 516 12.53 1.62 20.16
CA LEU A 516 13.15 1.50 18.85
C LEU A 516 13.66 0.06 18.63
N ARG A 517 12.75 -0.88 18.37
CA ARG A 517 13.07 -2.29 18.12
C ARG A 517 13.22 -2.53 16.61
N TRP A 518 14.36 -2.16 16.04
CA TRP A 518 14.61 -2.27 14.59
C TRP A 518 14.32 -3.67 14.04
N GLY A 519 13.52 -3.75 12.97
CA GLY A 519 13.06 -4.99 12.35
C GLY A 519 11.76 -5.58 12.93
N ALA A 520 11.23 -5.03 14.03
CA ALA A 520 9.93 -5.41 14.58
C ALA A 520 8.77 -4.79 13.78
N ASN A 521 7.54 -5.22 14.03
CA ASN A 521 6.34 -4.62 13.43
C ASN A 521 5.83 -3.40 14.23
N ALA A 522 4.88 -2.65 13.65
CA ALA A 522 4.34 -1.42 14.24
C ALA A 522 3.75 -1.60 15.66
N GLU A 523 3.12 -2.73 15.97
CA GLU A 523 2.57 -3.01 17.30
C GLU A 523 3.68 -3.38 18.28
N GLU A 524 4.68 -4.15 17.83
CA GLU A 524 5.84 -4.53 18.62
C GLU A 524 6.73 -3.35 18.97
N LEU A 525 6.64 -2.20 18.28
CA LEU A 525 7.32 -0.97 18.69
C LEU A 525 6.64 -0.30 19.89
N LYS A 526 5.32 -0.47 20.05
CA LYS A 526 4.57 0.19 21.12
C LYS A 526 4.98 -0.35 22.49
N VAL A 527 4.81 0.50 23.51
CA VAL A 527 5.05 0.12 24.90
C VAL A 527 3.72 -0.14 25.58
N ALA A 528 3.48 -1.41 25.94
CA ALA A 528 2.29 -1.79 26.69
C ALA A 528 2.28 -1.12 28.08
N GLY A 529 1.10 -0.66 28.51
CA GLY A 529 0.92 -0.01 29.81
C GLY A 529 1.42 1.43 29.89
N ALA A 530 1.95 2.01 28.80
CA ALA A 530 2.25 3.45 28.77
C ALA A 530 0.95 4.26 28.94
N VAL A 531 1.01 5.30 29.79
CA VAL A 531 -0.15 6.18 30.02
C VAL A 531 -0.53 6.87 28.71
N PRO A 532 -1.80 6.83 28.29
CA PRO A 532 -2.25 7.50 27.08
C PRO A 532 -2.01 9.01 27.13
N THR A 533 -1.62 9.60 26.01
CA THR A 533 -1.29 11.03 25.91
C THR A 533 -1.89 11.66 24.66
N VAL A 534 -2.04 12.98 24.64
CA VAL A 534 -2.58 13.78 23.53
C VAL A 534 -1.79 15.08 23.35
N LYS A 535 -1.63 15.53 22.10
CA LYS A 535 -0.94 16.79 21.79
C LYS A 535 -1.90 17.95 21.82
N PHE A 536 -1.54 18.99 22.55
CA PHE A 536 -2.10 20.34 22.44
C PHE A 536 -1.01 21.27 21.87
N ALA A 537 -1.42 22.41 21.33
CA ALA A 537 -0.48 23.44 20.93
C ALA A 537 -1.03 24.85 21.14
N LEU A 538 -0.12 25.76 21.45
CA LEU A 538 -0.35 27.19 21.64
C LEU A 538 0.52 27.97 20.63
N GLY A 539 0.50 29.30 20.70
CA GLY A 539 1.41 30.14 19.94
C GLY A 539 0.97 30.45 18.52
N GLU A 540 1.91 30.94 17.72
CA GLU A 540 1.66 31.42 16.36
C GLU A 540 1.23 30.32 15.39
N ASN A 541 1.67 29.08 15.63
CA ASN A 541 1.44 27.96 14.72
C ASN A 541 -0.04 27.57 14.63
N VAL A 542 -0.74 27.54 15.77
CA VAL A 542 -2.13 27.07 15.82
C VAL A 542 -3.15 28.06 15.27
N LYS A 543 -2.82 29.37 15.34
CA LYS A 543 -3.67 30.44 14.79
C LYS A 543 -3.52 30.63 13.29
N GLN A 544 -2.42 30.19 12.68
CA GLN A 544 -2.14 30.24 11.23
C GLN A 544 -2.29 31.62 10.53
N ALA A 545 -2.51 32.70 11.28
CA ALA A 545 -2.80 34.03 10.73
C ALA A 545 -1.71 34.62 9.83
N ASN A 546 -0.49 34.09 9.92
CA ASN A 546 0.66 34.55 9.14
C ASN A 546 1.08 33.56 8.04
N TRP A 547 0.24 32.57 7.70
CA TRP A 547 0.58 31.49 6.75
C TRP A 547 0.08 31.76 5.32
N GLY A 548 -0.46 32.95 5.08
CA GLY A 548 -1.02 33.37 3.79
C GLY A 548 -2.50 32.98 3.61
N ASP A 549 -3.10 33.52 2.55
CA ASP A 549 -4.57 33.51 2.33
C ASP A 549 -5.21 32.12 2.32
N ARG A 550 -4.46 31.08 1.98
CA ARG A 550 -4.94 29.69 1.97
C ARG A 550 -5.17 29.10 3.37
N TYR A 551 -4.59 29.70 4.41
CA TYR A 551 -4.59 29.17 5.78
C TYR A 551 -5.29 30.09 6.80
N SER A 552 -5.73 31.28 6.37
CA SER A 552 -6.44 32.26 7.23
C SER A 552 -7.96 32.03 7.31
N VAL A 553 -8.48 30.97 6.68
CA VAL A 553 -9.92 30.64 6.65
C VAL A 553 -10.38 29.79 7.84
N ARG A 554 -9.47 29.13 8.55
CA ARG A 554 -9.79 28.21 9.66
C ARG A 554 -9.79 28.97 10.99
N TYR A 555 -10.88 28.93 11.74
CA TYR A 555 -10.89 29.41 13.13
C TYR A 555 -10.09 28.44 14.04
N PRO A 556 -9.28 28.92 15.01
CA PRO A 556 -9.06 30.33 15.40
C PRO A 556 -7.92 31.03 14.65
N GLN A 557 -7.99 32.36 14.55
CA GLN A 557 -6.94 33.23 13.96
C GLN A 557 -6.25 34.15 15.02
N THR A 558 -6.61 33.99 16.30
CA THR A 558 -6.07 34.77 17.43
C THR A 558 -5.80 33.86 18.63
N ARG A 559 -4.91 34.29 19.55
CA ARG A 559 -4.65 33.58 20.81
C ARG A 559 -5.90 33.45 21.69
N MET A 560 -6.74 34.48 21.73
CA MET A 560 -8.04 34.42 22.43
C MET A 560 -8.97 33.35 21.83
N GLY A 561 -8.97 33.21 20.50
CA GLY A 561 -9.75 32.16 19.84
C GLY A 561 -9.24 30.74 20.15
N VAL A 562 -7.93 30.58 20.40
CA VAL A 562 -7.34 29.30 20.84
C VAL A 562 -7.89 28.90 22.21
N GLU A 563 -7.93 29.84 23.17
CA GLU A 563 -8.55 29.57 24.47
C GLU A 563 -10.04 29.22 24.32
N GLN A 564 -10.78 30.03 23.56
CA GLN A 564 -12.23 29.88 23.41
C GLN A 564 -12.60 28.53 22.79
N ILE A 565 -11.93 28.11 21.72
CA ILE A 565 -12.22 26.82 21.10
C ILE A 565 -11.87 25.65 22.04
N MET A 566 -10.84 25.82 22.89
CA MET A 566 -10.49 24.79 23.85
C MET A 566 -11.55 24.63 24.93
N ARG A 567 -12.00 25.75 25.49
CA ARG A 567 -13.09 25.85 26.47
C ARG A 567 -14.40 25.26 25.93
N ASP A 568 -14.77 25.60 24.71
CA ASP A 568 -15.99 25.08 24.08
C ASP A 568 -15.93 23.56 23.90
N ALA A 569 -14.80 23.02 23.44
CA ALA A 569 -14.63 21.58 23.25
C ALA A 569 -14.74 20.80 24.57
N PHE A 570 -14.17 21.29 25.67
CA PHE A 570 -14.31 20.65 26.98
C PHE A 570 -15.71 20.78 27.58
N ARG A 571 -16.42 21.89 27.34
CA ARG A 571 -17.84 22.00 27.70
C ARG A 571 -18.68 20.96 26.98
N THR A 572 -18.51 20.81 25.67
CA THR A 572 -19.18 19.77 24.88
C THR A 572 -18.81 18.36 25.35
N ALA A 573 -17.55 18.11 25.74
CA ALA A 573 -17.14 16.83 26.29
C ALA A 573 -17.84 16.49 27.62
N ARG A 574 -18.04 17.47 28.51
CA ARG A 574 -18.81 17.27 29.76
C ARG A 574 -20.28 16.96 29.50
N GLU A 575 -20.90 17.65 28.55
CA GLU A 575 -22.29 17.38 28.14
C GLU A 575 -22.42 15.97 27.54
N TYR A 576 -21.50 15.60 26.65
CA TYR A 576 -21.44 14.25 26.08
C TYR A 576 -21.25 13.17 27.15
N GLU A 577 -20.36 13.37 28.12
CA GLU A 577 -20.16 12.42 29.22
C GLU A 577 -21.42 12.28 30.09
N ARG A 578 -22.09 13.39 30.40
CA ARG A 578 -23.36 13.38 31.13
C ARG A 578 -24.40 12.55 30.40
N ASP A 579 -24.54 12.75 29.09
CA ASP A 579 -25.52 12.04 28.28
C ASP A 579 -25.19 10.54 28.18
N LEU A 580 -23.91 10.19 28.03
CA LEU A 580 -23.45 8.79 28.11
C LEU A 580 -23.79 8.15 29.46
N LYS A 581 -23.56 8.86 30.57
CA LYS A 581 -23.85 8.36 31.94
C LYS A 581 -25.35 8.21 32.19
N ALA A 582 -26.18 9.07 31.60
CA ALA A 582 -27.64 8.95 31.70
C ALA A 582 -28.15 7.64 31.08
N ASN A 583 -27.45 7.14 30.04
CA ASN A 583 -27.75 5.87 29.36
C ASN A 583 -29.24 5.69 29.03
N ASP A 584 -29.89 6.78 28.61
CA ASP A 584 -31.31 6.82 28.31
C ASP A 584 -31.61 6.01 27.03
N PRO A 585 -32.29 4.85 27.11
CA PRO A 585 -32.56 4.03 25.93
C PRO A 585 -33.50 4.72 24.93
N SER A 586 -34.24 5.74 25.36
CA SER A 586 -35.11 6.55 24.51
C SER A 586 -34.33 7.58 23.70
N LYS A 587 -33.09 7.89 24.11
CA LYS A 587 -32.17 8.85 23.49
C LYS A 587 -30.79 8.22 23.30
N PRO A 588 -30.62 7.32 22.32
CA PRO A 588 -29.32 6.71 22.06
C PRO A 588 -28.29 7.81 21.75
N VAL A 589 -27.22 7.84 22.55
CA VAL A 589 -26.14 8.81 22.41
C VAL A 589 -25.21 8.37 21.28
N ARG A 590 -24.93 9.28 20.34
CA ARG A 590 -23.95 9.04 19.27
C ARG A 590 -22.55 9.05 19.88
N ARG A 591 -21.85 7.93 19.80
CA ARG A 591 -20.45 7.87 20.24
C ARG A 591 -19.59 8.77 19.35
N ASP A 592 -18.81 9.66 19.96
CA ASP A 592 -17.91 10.55 19.23
C ASP A 592 -16.47 10.34 19.73
N ILE A 593 -15.61 9.76 18.89
CA ILE A 593 -14.26 9.35 19.31
C ILE A 593 -13.31 10.54 19.56
N LYS A 594 -13.66 11.74 19.10
CA LYS A 594 -12.95 12.99 19.45
C LYS A 594 -13.31 13.38 20.87
N LEU A 595 -14.60 13.34 21.22
CA LEU A 595 -15.08 13.65 22.56
C LEU A 595 -14.70 12.57 23.58
N ASP A 596 -14.66 11.29 23.21
CA ASP A 596 -14.13 10.20 24.06
C ASP A 596 -12.74 10.56 24.59
N ALA A 597 -11.84 11.03 23.72
CA ALA A 597 -10.49 11.43 24.10
C ALA A 597 -10.47 12.64 25.06
N LEU A 598 -11.39 13.60 24.90
CA LEU A 598 -11.52 14.75 25.81
C LEU A 598 -12.09 14.34 27.17
N VAL A 599 -13.06 13.43 27.19
CA VAL A 599 -13.61 12.85 28.42
C VAL A 599 -12.55 12.06 29.18
N GLU A 600 -11.65 11.35 28.48
CA GLU A 600 -10.51 10.70 29.12
C GLU A 600 -9.57 11.70 29.81
N ILE A 601 -9.36 12.89 29.23
CA ILE A 601 -8.57 13.97 29.86
C ILE A 601 -9.28 14.49 31.12
N LEU A 602 -10.57 14.80 31.01
CA LEU A 602 -11.39 15.30 32.14
C LEU A 602 -11.39 14.32 33.32
N ASN A 603 -11.29 13.02 33.03
CA ASN A 603 -11.25 11.95 34.03
C ASN A 603 -9.82 11.54 34.45
N GLY A 604 -8.78 12.26 34.03
CA GLY A 604 -7.39 11.95 34.39
C GLY A 604 -6.84 10.63 33.81
N LYS A 605 -7.49 10.08 32.78
CA LYS A 605 -7.07 8.84 32.09
C LYS A 605 -6.10 9.11 30.93
N ARG A 606 -6.00 10.37 30.49
CA ARG A 606 -5.14 10.79 29.38
C ARG A 606 -4.43 12.10 29.70
N ASN A 607 -3.10 12.09 29.52
CA ASN A 607 -2.23 13.22 29.82
C ASN A 607 -2.03 14.15 28.61
N ILE A 608 -1.98 15.47 28.86
CA ILE A 608 -1.71 16.47 27.82
C ILE A 608 -0.21 16.75 27.72
N HIS A 609 0.34 16.67 26.51
CA HIS A 609 1.61 17.29 26.14
C HIS A 609 1.30 18.52 25.30
N CYS A 610 1.78 19.70 25.68
CA CYS A 610 1.39 20.95 25.03
C CYS A 610 2.59 21.69 24.45
N HIS A 611 2.59 21.92 23.14
CA HIS A 611 3.53 22.84 22.49
C HIS A 611 3.30 24.26 23.00
N SER A 612 4.31 24.86 23.60
CA SER A 612 4.25 26.21 24.15
C SER A 612 5.60 26.92 24.04
N TYR A 613 5.53 28.24 23.92
CA TYR A 613 6.70 29.10 23.99
C TYR A 613 6.51 30.19 25.02
N VAL A 614 5.49 31.03 24.82
CA VAL A 614 5.29 32.29 25.53
C VAL A 614 4.57 32.10 26.87
N GLN A 615 5.04 32.80 27.91
CA GLN A 615 4.58 32.70 29.29
C GLN A 615 3.07 32.97 29.47
N SER A 616 2.52 33.93 28.73
CA SER A 616 1.10 34.29 28.81
C SER A 616 0.16 33.14 28.39
N GLU A 617 0.53 32.36 27.37
CA GLU A 617 -0.27 31.24 26.89
C GLU A 617 -0.14 30.01 27.79
N ILE A 618 1.03 29.82 28.39
CA ILE A 618 1.24 28.78 29.42
C ILE A 618 0.31 29.02 30.60
N LEU A 619 0.26 30.26 31.11
CA LEU A 619 -0.65 30.64 32.20
C LEU A 619 -2.13 30.51 31.79
N MET A 620 -2.48 30.85 30.55
CA MET A 620 -3.84 30.67 30.03
C MET A 620 -4.25 29.19 30.10
N LEU A 621 -3.42 28.28 29.59
CA LEU A 621 -3.77 26.87 29.57
C LEU A 621 -3.81 26.26 30.98
N ILE A 622 -2.94 26.70 31.90
CA ILE A 622 -3.01 26.31 33.32
C ILE A 622 -4.37 26.70 33.90
N ARG A 623 -4.81 27.94 33.73
CA ARG A 623 -6.12 28.42 34.24
C ARG A 623 -7.30 27.66 33.63
N LEU A 624 -7.24 27.36 32.34
CA LEU A 624 -8.26 26.54 31.68
C LEU A 624 -8.29 25.11 32.25
N ALA A 625 -7.12 24.55 32.54
CA ALA A 625 -7.00 23.22 33.16
C ALA A 625 -7.60 23.20 34.56
N GLU A 626 -7.31 24.23 35.37
CA GLU A 626 -7.90 24.41 36.71
C GLU A 626 -9.43 24.54 36.67
N GLU A 627 -9.98 25.30 35.74
CA GLU A 627 -11.43 25.46 35.56
C GLU A 627 -12.15 24.13 35.27
N PHE A 628 -11.56 23.31 34.41
CA PHE A 628 -12.16 22.03 34.02
C PHE A 628 -11.72 20.86 34.90
N GLY A 629 -10.80 21.07 35.84
CA GLY A 629 -10.33 20.07 36.80
C GLY A 629 -9.39 19.02 36.20
N PHE A 630 -8.62 19.37 35.16
CA PHE A 630 -7.60 18.49 34.59
C PHE A 630 -6.18 19.06 34.79
N ARG A 631 -5.16 18.24 34.52
CA ARG A 631 -3.74 18.64 34.62
C ARG A 631 -3.07 18.64 33.25
N VAL A 632 -2.28 19.68 32.97
CA VAL A 632 -1.36 19.67 31.83
C VAL A 632 -0.12 18.90 32.28
N HIS A 633 0.16 17.76 31.66
CA HIS A 633 1.24 16.89 32.13
C HIS A 633 2.61 17.45 31.76
N THR A 634 2.81 17.84 30.51
CA THR A 634 4.10 18.37 30.03
C THR A 634 3.88 19.55 29.11
N PHE A 635 4.65 20.62 29.31
CA PHE A 635 4.83 21.68 28.32
C PHE A 635 6.09 21.40 27.49
N THR A 636 5.96 21.38 26.17
CA THR A 636 7.01 21.03 25.22
C THR A 636 7.54 22.27 24.51
N HIS A 637 8.83 22.29 24.21
CA HIS A 637 9.69 23.41 23.81
C HIS A 637 9.87 24.47 24.89
N ILE A 638 8.76 24.95 25.48
CA ILE A 638 8.67 25.71 26.73
C ILE A 638 9.73 26.81 26.89
N LEU A 639 10.02 27.55 25.81
CA LEU A 639 11.19 28.43 25.76
C LEU A 639 11.14 29.64 26.71
N GLU A 640 9.96 30.08 27.14
CA GLU A 640 9.80 31.04 28.24
C GLU A 640 9.32 30.38 29.55
N GLY A 641 9.51 29.08 29.72
CA GLY A 641 9.16 28.34 30.93
C GLY A 641 9.77 28.92 32.20
N TYR A 642 11.01 29.39 32.11
CA TYR A 642 11.72 30.07 33.19
C TYR A 642 10.96 31.26 33.78
N LYS A 643 10.09 31.92 32.99
CA LYS A 643 9.26 33.05 33.46
C LYS A 643 8.08 32.60 34.34
N VAL A 644 7.68 31.32 34.26
CA VAL A 644 6.47 30.76 34.90
C VAL A 644 6.73 29.42 35.59
N ALA A 645 7.99 29.13 35.92
CA ALA A 645 8.39 27.85 36.53
C ALA A 645 7.68 27.57 37.86
N LYS A 646 7.39 28.62 38.66
CA LYS A 646 6.68 28.49 39.94
C LYS A 646 5.23 28.05 39.75
N GLU A 647 4.55 28.63 38.77
CA GLU A 647 3.18 28.32 38.41
C GLU A 647 3.08 26.90 37.82
N MET A 648 4.02 26.53 36.96
CA MET A 648 4.11 25.16 36.42
C MET A 648 4.35 24.12 37.53
N ALA A 649 5.27 24.40 38.46
CA ALA A 649 5.54 23.53 39.60
C ALA A 649 4.31 23.39 40.50
N LYS A 650 3.58 24.48 40.76
CA LYS A 650 2.32 24.46 41.54
C LYS A 650 1.22 23.65 40.85
N HIS A 651 1.09 23.76 39.52
CA HIS A 651 0.16 22.96 38.72
C HIS A 651 0.57 21.48 38.64
N GLY A 652 1.85 21.18 38.89
CA GLY A 652 2.43 19.85 38.76
C GLY A 652 2.70 19.43 37.32
N SER A 653 3.07 20.40 36.46
CA SER A 653 3.50 20.15 35.08
C SER A 653 4.99 19.87 34.98
N GLY A 654 5.37 18.98 34.08
CA GLY A 654 6.73 18.82 33.59
C GLY A 654 7.06 19.77 32.44
N ALA A 655 8.35 19.82 32.11
CA ALA A 655 8.91 20.65 31.04
C ALA A 655 9.78 19.80 30.11
N SER A 656 9.71 20.06 28.81
CA SER A 656 10.58 19.51 27.77
C SER A 656 11.03 20.67 26.90
N SER A 657 12.33 21.01 26.92
CA SER A 657 12.87 22.22 26.29
C SER A 657 13.89 21.87 25.20
N PHE A 658 14.10 22.78 24.25
CA PHE A 658 15.24 22.68 23.36
C PHE A 658 16.55 22.96 24.12
N ALA A 659 17.62 22.30 23.68
CA ALA A 659 18.96 22.52 24.21
C ALA A 659 19.68 23.70 23.51
N ASP A 660 19.42 23.91 22.22
CA ASP A 660 20.20 24.83 21.37
C ASP A 660 19.38 25.54 20.26
N TRP A 661 18.03 25.45 20.27
CA TRP A 661 17.19 25.97 19.18
C TRP A 661 16.20 27.06 19.61
N TRP A 662 16.47 28.32 19.22
CA TRP A 662 15.62 29.50 19.47
C TRP A 662 15.90 30.65 18.47
N ALA A 663 15.29 31.83 18.68
CA ALA A 663 15.45 33.06 17.89
C ALA A 663 15.09 32.99 16.38
N TYR A 664 14.44 31.91 15.92
CA TYR A 664 14.00 31.76 14.52
C TYR A 664 12.60 32.35 14.24
N LYS A 665 11.87 32.78 15.29
CA LYS A 665 10.57 33.48 15.23
C LYS A 665 10.48 34.50 16.39
N PHE A 666 9.55 35.43 16.28
CA PHE A 666 9.35 36.47 17.29
C PHE A 666 8.93 35.89 18.66
N GLU A 667 8.05 34.87 18.66
CA GLU A 667 7.58 34.23 19.91
C GLU A 667 8.66 33.45 20.69
N VAL A 668 9.85 33.29 20.13
CA VAL A 668 10.98 32.54 20.73
C VAL A 668 12.22 33.41 20.92
N TYR A 669 12.08 34.73 20.87
CA TYR A 669 13.21 35.67 20.94
C TYR A 669 13.80 35.77 22.35
N ASP A 670 12.97 35.64 23.38
CA ASP A 670 13.36 35.73 24.80
C ASP A 670 13.82 34.38 25.39
N ALA A 671 14.07 33.39 24.55
CA ALA A 671 14.57 32.09 25.00
C ALA A 671 15.99 32.21 25.56
N ILE A 672 16.30 31.44 26.61
CA ILE A 672 17.62 31.38 27.24
C ILE A 672 18.11 29.94 27.35
N PRO A 673 19.43 29.68 27.21
CA PRO A 673 19.98 28.34 27.34
C PRO A 673 19.86 27.76 28.75
N GLU A 674 19.71 28.60 29.78
CA GLU A 674 19.51 28.18 31.17
C GLU A 674 18.07 27.71 31.47
N ASN A 675 17.12 27.88 30.54
CA ASN A 675 15.72 27.52 30.73
C ASN A 675 15.51 26.07 31.24
N PRO A 676 16.21 25.04 30.73
CA PRO A 676 16.08 23.68 31.26
C PRO A 676 16.59 23.49 32.70
N ALA A 677 17.41 24.42 33.21
CA ALA A 677 18.01 24.33 34.54
C ALA A 677 17.16 24.98 35.65
N ILE A 678 16.17 25.79 35.27
CA ILE A 678 15.24 26.53 36.14
C ILE A 678 13.95 25.73 36.28
#